data_AF-A0A9P1CA87-F1
#
_entry.id   AF-A0A9P1CA87-F1
#
_cell.length_a   1.000
_cell.length_b   1.000
_cell.length_c   1.000
_cell.angle_alpha   90.00
_cell.angle_beta   90.00
_cell.angle_gamma   90.00
#
_symmetry.space_group_name_H-M   'P 1'
#
loop_
_entity.id
_entity.type
_entity.pdbx_description
1 polymer ?
#
loop_
_entity_poly.entity_id
_entity_poly.type
_entity_poly.pdbx_seq_one_letter_code
_entity_poly.pdbx_strand_id
1 'polypeptide(L)'
;MDTRAVGQRVSEDGHRWTTNQATLIKESRRRVVMMRNLILGFALFVIGEQFSFGFGLSGKTRPRCKVLLLVAHADDEIIWAGEALLGWKTQVLCDAHWHIVTATFSSNQRVKEFWAILDLLRSKTRAAKITAEVWDYDDCNHLHCDLFKRDVEVGNPPFKERLIEVFQRDQWDYVITHNQHGEYHHKQHMGLYMAVDELFQKRPDVVGKASFWVFNPLPELNTSLSTAKRMLLQEYLKRTPTMARMLTFKSLEKYTEHLVPAHEFSRPPLLGVPFSQGLPFSYTFHFLPEVELTAAEIYTLLKEYFAKTWESTCSKGSFVRYPETCRLLRAQSHSISPGMSHTLTLEEVKQAQEVPIPSPQKGPASLRCLVAQPADIFGKITAWELEIESSGVYMELLALRPILVGWKQGKQNTYKILGSSGPIWVSRTSKYVNHKQLEGIDIQPHDVVGFGVFLDGQNMSSTELANQSSEKLCIGSRGCEKANFCSFDSLPPKELWTKLEVRRVVPHVEANPPSKPARRQKFFKVMEALDISSFVNVNTTYEELLTLRQRLDHPDLGIFEDKIRLRRELLPAAGVLATPSIHLSNDDFDIIRFLHGRKSYVVKPSHMSESQNVFVVHDGRNLLKMAWGQPFKVYLEEIQDAVNGFSKKTALEWECRALVSSKPGVIVEELVLANKALGNVRNLLVDEYKFFTSWGETIFAENVPWSMGTTMEISREGHILSAKESCPPICVPACYPQMVQIAEKVATYARTDFLRVDILISGDCEALYVSEVELFPASNCTQFLKDAVARRWRNGYGVS
;
A
#
# COMPACT_ATOMS: atom_id res chain seq x y z
N MET A 1 55.50 -11.79 82.91
CA MET A 1 54.37 -11.27 83.72
C MET A 1 54.16 -9.81 83.31
N ASP A 2 52.91 -9.45 82.96
CA ASP A 2 52.23 -8.14 83.06
C ASP A 2 53.03 -6.82 82.94
N THR A 3 52.60 -5.72 82.32
CA THR A 3 51.31 -5.26 81.77
C THR A 3 51.52 -3.97 80.95
N ARG A 4 50.70 -3.82 79.90
CA ARG A 4 50.02 -2.61 79.36
C ARG A 4 50.35 -1.18 79.88
N ALA A 5 50.70 -0.29 78.94
CA ALA A 5 49.84 0.73 78.29
C ALA A 5 50.23 2.24 78.33
N VAL A 6 49.85 2.89 77.22
CA VAL A 6 49.52 4.32 76.94
C VAL A 6 50.66 5.29 76.57
N GLY A 7 50.58 5.82 75.33
CA GLY A 7 51.34 6.98 74.83
C GLY A 7 51.00 7.39 73.39
N GLN A 8 49.94 8.19 73.24
CA GLN A 8 49.50 9.11 72.16
C GLN A 8 50.30 9.26 70.84
N ARG A 9 49.56 9.26 69.71
CA ARG A 9 49.58 10.34 68.69
C ARG A 9 48.27 10.37 67.88
N VAL A 10 47.71 11.57 67.76
CA VAL A 10 46.45 11.94 67.07
C VAL A 10 46.78 12.91 65.93
N SER A 11 45.91 12.88 64.91
CA SER A 11 45.64 13.84 63.82
C SER A 11 46.54 13.85 62.58
N GLU A 12 46.03 13.29 61.48
CA GLU A 12 46.26 13.82 60.11
C GLU A 12 45.22 13.42 59.03
N ASP A 13 44.03 12.88 59.37
CA ASP A 13 43.03 12.43 58.36
C ASP A 13 41.83 13.37 58.13
N GLY A 14 41.94 14.64 58.54
CA GLY A 14 40.84 15.62 58.45
C GLY A 14 40.70 16.40 57.13
N HIS A 15 41.59 16.22 56.15
CA HIS A 15 41.65 17.10 54.96
C HIS A 15 41.41 16.44 53.61
N ARG A 16 41.06 15.15 53.57
CA ARG A 16 40.79 14.43 52.30
C ARG A 16 39.33 14.30 51.90
N TRP A 17 38.38 14.66 52.78
CA TRP A 17 36.94 14.46 52.51
C TRP A 17 36.23 15.67 51.89
N THR A 18 36.79 16.88 51.98
CA THR A 18 36.13 18.10 51.46
C THR A 18 36.32 18.30 49.96
N THR A 19 37.42 17.80 49.38
CA THR A 19 37.76 17.97 47.96
C THR A 19 36.90 17.10 47.03
N ASN A 20 36.49 15.91 47.48
CA ASN A 20 35.64 15.01 46.69
C ASN A 20 34.18 15.49 46.64
N GLN A 21 33.65 16.08 47.73
CA GLN A 21 32.30 16.66 47.71
C GLN A 21 32.22 17.92 46.83
N ALA A 22 33.25 18.76 46.85
CA ALA A 22 33.28 19.95 45.98
C ALA A 22 33.26 19.59 44.49
N THR A 23 33.94 18.50 44.10
CA THR A 23 33.99 18.01 42.72
C THR A 23 32.64 17.43 42.28
N LEU A 24 32.00 16.64 43.13
CA LEU A 24 30.66 16.09 42.91
C LEU A 24 29.57 17.18 42.79
N ILE A 25 29.65 18.24 43.59
CA ILE A 25 28.74 19.39 43.50
C ILE A 25 28.97 20.19 42.20
N LYS A 26 30.21 20.26 41.73
CA LYS A 26 30.55 20.94 40.47
C LYS A 26 30.04 20.16 39.24
N GLU A 27 30.12 18.83 39.28
CA GLU A 27 29.56 17.96 38.23
C GLU A 27 28.04 17.92 38.24
N SER A 28 27.39 17.88 39.40
CA SER A 28 25.93 17.93 39.48
C SER A 28 25.37 19.25 38.96
N ARG A 29 26.01 20.39 39.28
CA ARG A 29 25.66 21.70 38.69
C ARG A 29 25.86 21.74 37.18
N ARG A 30 26.92 21.13 36.64
CA ARG A 30 27.11 21.00 35.18
C ARG A 30 26.00 20.18 34.53
N ARG A 31 25.59 19.06 35.13
CA ARG A 31 24.50 18.23 34.62
C ARG A 31 23.16 18.95 34.64
N VAL A 32 22.86 19.71 35.71
CA VAL A 32 21.62 20.50 35.80
C VAL A 32 21.60 21.63 34.77
N VAL A 33 22.72 22.31 34.53
CA VAL A 33 22.83 23.34 33.47
C VAL A 33 22.68 22.72 32.08
N MET A 34 23.30 21.57 31.84
CA MET A 34 23.19 20.86 30.56
C MET A 34 21.75 20.39 30.31
N MET A 35 21.08 19.84 31.32
CA MET A 35 19.71 19.37 31.23
C MET A 35 18.71 20.52 31.07
N ARG A 36 18.96 21.66 31.73
CA ARG A 36 18.18 22.89 31.53
C ARG A 36 18.36 23.47 30.13
N ASN A 37 19.57 23.43 29.56
CA ASN A 37 19.82 23.84 28.18
C ASN A 37 19.21 22.87 27.16
N LEU A 38 19.16 21.58 27.47
CA LEU A 38 18.47 20.56 26.66
C LEU A 38 16.96 20.76 26.67
N ILE A 39 16.37 21.04 27.84
CA ILE A 39 14.94 21.33 27.96
C ILE A 39 14.59 22.66 27.28
N LEU A 40 15.45 23.70 27.41
CA LEU A 40 15.26 24.98 26.72
C LEU A 40 15.41 24.82 25.21
N GLY A 41 16.39 24.02 24.76
CA GLY A 41 16.59 23.67 23.35
C GLY A 41 15.42 22.86 22.78
N PHE A 42 14.87 21.93 23.55
CA PHE A 42 13.71 21.14 23.15
C PHE A 42 12.43 21.99 23.14
N ALA A 43 12.25 22.89 24.12
CA ALA A 43 11.14 23.84 24.12
C ALA A 43 11.24 24.84 22.95
N LEU A 44 12.45 25.33 22.65
CA LEU A 44 12.70 26.19 21.48
C LEU A 44 12.59 25.42 20.16
N PHE A 45 12.87 24.12 20.14
CA PHE A 45 12.66 23.24 18.98
C PHE A 45 11.17 22.94 18.76
N VAL A 46 10.39 22.72 19.82
CA VAL A 46 8.94 22.50 19.72
C VAL A 46 8.19 23.80 19.38
N ILE A 47 8.60 24.93 19.95
CA ILE A 47 8.12 26.26 19.53
C ILE A 47 8.61 26.58 18.11
N GLY A 48 9.83 26.14 17.78
CA GLY A 48 10.44 26.22 16.47
C GLY A 48 9.68 25.42 15.42
N GLU A 49 9.26 24.18 15.67
CA GLU A 49 8.48 23.37 14.73
C GLU A 49 7.05 23.89 14.53
N GLN A 50 6.44 24.53 15.54
CA GLN A 50 5.20 25.26 15.34
C GLN A 50 5.37 26.56 14.52
N PHE A 51 6.60 27.08 14.37
CA PHE A 51 6.91 28.27 13.59
C PHE A 51 7.72 28.02 12.29
N SER A 52 8.29 26.83 12.08
CA SER A 52 9.31 26.58 11.03
C SER A 52 8.76 26.06 9.70
N PHE A 53 7.45 26.15 9.46
CA PHE A 53 6.90 26.21 8.10
C PHE A 53 6.58 27.65 7.65
N GLY A 54 7.07 28.65 8.38
CA GLY A 54 7.12 30.05 7.96
C GLY A 54 8.54 30.44 7.58
N PHE A 55 9.00 30.03 6.40
CA PHE A 55 10.17 30.69 5.80
C PHE A 55 9.88 32.19 5.73
N GLY A 56 10.71 32.97 6.44
CA GLY A 56 10.74 34.43 6.40
C GLY A 56 11.20 34.95 5.03
N LEU A 57 10.38 34.73 4.00
CA LEU A 57 10.35 35.63 2.85
C LEU A 57 9.65 36.89 3.33
N SER A 58 10.38 38.01 3.29
CA SER A 58 9.86 39.33 3.63
C SER A 58 8.51 39.59 2.95
N GLY A 59 7.42 39.63 3.70
CA GLY A 59 6.20 40.43 3.50
C GLY A 59 5.55 40.55 2.12
N LYS A 60 5.95 39.80 1.08
CA LYS A 60 5.27 39.79 -0.20
C LYS A 60 4.07 38.88 -0.06
N THR A 61 2.93 39.49 0.30
CA THR A 61 1.61 38.86 0.16
C THR A 61 1.56 38.14 -1.18
N ARG A 62 1.18 36.85 -1.17
CA ARG A 62 1.05 36.11 -2.42
C ARG A 62 0.10 36.87 -3.34
N PRO A 63 0.33 36.87 -4.67
CA PRO A 63 -0.62 37.47 -5.58
C PRO A 63 -2.00 36.85 -5.31
N ARG A 64 -3.04 37.68 -5.25
CA ARG A 64 -4.42 37.19 -5.15
C ARG A 64 -4.85 36.69 -6.52
N CYS A 65 -5.52 35.55 -6.56
CA CYS A 65 -6.08 35.01 -7.79
C CYS A 65 -7.54 34.62 -7.62
N LYS A 66 -8.31 34.68 -8.70
CA LYS A 66 -9.69 34.24 -8.76
C LYS A 66 -9.76 32.88 -9.40
N VAL A 67 -10.34 31.92 -8.68
CA VAL A 67 -10.43 30.53 -9.09
C VAL A 67 -11.89 30.14 -9.23
N LEU A 68 -12.28 29.71 -10.43
CA LEU A 68 -13.58 29.12 -10.70
C LEU A 68 -13.46 27.60 -10.59
N LEU A 69 -14.18 27.00 -9.65
CA LEU A 69 -14.31 25.55 -9.52
C LEU A 69 -15.68 25.14 -10.03
N LEU A 70 -15.72 24.35 -11.09
CA LEU A 70 -16.94 23.80 -11.67
C LEU A 70 -17.02 22.32 -11.30
N VAL A 71 -18.10 21.91 -10.67
CA VAL A 71 -18.32 20.52 -10.26
C VAL A 71 -19.71 20.02 -10.65
N ALA A 72 -19.83 18.74 -10.94
CA ALA A 72 -21.07 18.10 -11.34
C ALA A 72 -22.06 18.08 -10.16
N HIS A 73 -21.68 17.49 -9.03
CA HIS A 73 -22.56 17.27 -7.89
C HIS A 73 -22.13 18.04 -6.66
N ALA A 74 -23.10 18.35 -5.80
CA ALA A 74 -22.88 19.16 -4.61
C ALA A 74 -22.24 18.36 -3.45
N ASP A 75 -22.37 17.03 -3.46
CA ASP A 75 -22.03 16.18 -2.33
C ASP A 75 -20.66 15.51 -2.48
N ASP A 76 -20.35 14.92 -3.63
CA ASP A 76 -19.11 14.15 -3.80
C ASP A 76 -17.91 15.01 -4.23
N GLU A 77 -18.12 16.20 -4.82
CA GLU A 77 -17.06 16.90 -5.57
C GLU A 77 -16.33 18.03 -4.83
N ILE A 78 -16.96 18.63 -3.80
CA ILE A 78 -16.20 19.49 -2.86
C ILE A 78 -15.16 18.68 -2.11
N ILE A 79 -15.44 17.39 -1.92
CA ILE A 79 -14.56 16.45 -1.23
C ILE A 79 -13.38 16.08 -2.14
N TRP A 80 -13.63 15.89 -3.44
CA TRP A 80 -12.58 15.73 -4.45
C TRP A 80 -11.67 16.95 -4.57
N ALA A 81 -12.19 18.15 -4.31
CA ALA A 81 -11.40 19.39 -4.29
C ALA A 81 -10.87 19.75 -2.89
N GLY A 82 -11.07 18.92 -1.87
CA GLY A 82 -10.94 19.28 -0.46
C GLY A 82 -9.55 19.81 -0.08
N GLU A 83 -8.47 19.13 -0.50
CA GLU A 83 -7.09 19.57 -0.26
C GLU A 83 -6.80 20.90 -0.97
N ALA A 84 -7.35 21.06 -2.17
CA ALA A 84 -7.18 22.28 -2.93
C ALA A 84 -7.90 23.46 -2.24
N LEU A 85 -9.14 23.24 -1.83
CA LEU A 85 -9.95 24.24 -1.13
C LEU A 85 -9.40 24.57 0.25
N LEU A 86 -8.70 23.65 0.92
CA LEU A 86 -8.04 23.90 2.20
C LEU A 86 -6.74 24.73 2.06
N GLY A 87 -6.11 24.70 0.89
CA GLY A 87 -4.85 25.41 0.61
C GLY A 87 -3.61 24.73 1.19
N TRP A 88 -3.68 23.42 1.41
CA TRP A 88 -2.60 22.64 2.07
C TRP A 88 -1.69 21.94 1.05
N LYS A 89 -2.20 21.63 -0.14
CA LYS A 89 -1.44 20.99 -1.24
C LYS A 89 -1.66 21.66 -2.62
N THR A 90 -2.25 22.85 -2.67
CA THR A 90 -2.54 23.49 -3.95
C THR A 90 -1.27 23.85 -4.71
N GLN A 91 -1.10 23.28 -5.90
CA GLN A 91 -0.16 23.79 -6.91
C GLN A 91 -0.54 25.20 -7.40
N VAL A 92 -1.74 25.68 -7.05
CA VAL A 92 -2.18 27.06 -7.29
C VAL A 92 -1.33 28.00 -6.44
N LEU A 93 -0.38 28.70 -7.07
CA LEU A 93 0.69 29.48 -6.43
C LEU A 93 0.23 30.85 -5.87
N CYS A 94 -1.04 31.00 -5.48
CA CYS A 94 -1.64 32.29 -5.16
C CYS A 94 -2.66 32.22 -4.01
N ASP A 95 -2.97 33.39 -3.43
CA ASP A 95 -4.02 33.52 -2.41
C ASP A 95 -5.38 33.50 -3.11
N ALA A 96 -5.96 32.31 -3.21
CA ALA A 96 -7.14 32.04 -4.03
C ALA A 96 -8.44 32.56 -3.44
N HIS A 97 -9.21 33.25 -4.28
CA HIS A 97 -10.62 33.59 -4.10
C HIS A 97 -11.43 32.59 -4.92
N TRP A 98 -12.03 31.62 -4.25
CA TRP A 98 -12.78 30.55 -4.89
C TRP A 98 -14.22 30.97 -5.15
N HIS A 99 -14.69 30.66 -6.36
CA HIS A 99 -16.09 30.62 -6.71
C HIS A 99 -16.44 29.21 -7.17
N ILE A 100 -17.34 28.54 -6.44
CA ILE A 100 -17.68 27.14 -6.67
C ILE A 100 -19.07 27.08 -7.30
N VAL A 101 -19.16 26.52 -8.50
CA VAL A 101 -20.44 26.22 -9.14
C VAL A 101 -20.64 24.73 -9.07
N THR A 102 -21.75 24.30 -8.49
CA THR A 102 -22.24 22.94 -8.67
C THR A 102 -23.33 22.94 -9.72
N ALA A 103 -23.15 22.12 -10.75
CA ALA A 103 -24.02 22.10 -11.91
C ALA A 103 -25.36 21.41 -11.63
N THR A 104 -25.50 20.57 -10.60
CA THR A 104 -26.65 19.66 -10.51
C THR A 104 -27.35 19.75 -9.17
N PHE A 105 -28.68 19.79 -9.23
CA PHE A 105 -29.53 19.67 -8.05
C PHE A 105 -30.04 18.24 -7.93
N SER A 106 -29.48 17.47 -7.00
CA SER A 106 -29.87 16.07 -6.84
C SER A 106 -30.83 15.84 -5.66
N SER A 107 -30.86 16.72 -4.66
CA SER A 107 -31.94 16.83 -3.65
C SER A 107 -31.73 18.05 -2.73
N ASN A 108 -32.81 18.49 -2.06
CA ASN A 108 -32.74 19.46 -0.95
C ASN A 108 -31.73 19.07 0.14
N GLN A 109 -31.52 17.77 0.36
CA GLN A 109 -30.59 17.27 1.37
C GLN A 109 -29.13 17.47 0.94
N ARG A 110 -28.78 17.09 -0.30
CA ARG A 110 -27.42 17.27 -0.84
C ARG A 110 -26.99 18.73 -0.89
N VAL A 111 -27.92 19.64 -1.19
CA VAL A 111 -27.65 21.08 -1.14
C VAL A 111 -27.37 21.57 0.28
N LYS A 112 -28.14 21.12 1.29
CA LYS A 112 -27.86 21.47 2.69
C LYS A 112 -26.48 20.98 3.13
N GLU A 113 -26.08 19.80 2.68
CA GLU A 113 -24.75 19.24 2.97
C GLU A 113 -23.64 20.02 2.30
N PHE A 114 -23.80 20.36 1.02
CA PHE A 114 -22.88 21.24 0.27
C PHE A 114 -22.62 22.54 1.04
N TRP A 115 -23.69 23.23 1.47
CA TRP A 115 -23.55 24.46 2.23
C TRP A 115 -22.85 24.25 3.57
N ALA A 116 -23.14 23.15 4.27
CA ALA A 116 -22.48 22.85 5.54
C ALA A 116 -20.98 22.55 5.38
N ILE A 117 -20.59 21.82 4.34
CA ILE A 117 -19.17 21.56 4.03
C ILE A 117 -18.48 22.86 3.62
N LEU A 118 -19.15 23.74 2.87
CA LEU A 118 -18.60 25.06 2.54
C LEU A 118 -18.39 25.92 3.78
N ASP A 119 -19.30 25.89 4.76
CA ASP A 119 -19.13 26.62 6.01
C ASP A 119 -17.96 26.06 6.83
N LEU A 120 -17.80 24.73 6.84
CA LEU A 120 -16.63 24.10 7.45
C LEU A 120 -15.34 24.52 6.72
N LEU A 121 -15.31 24.48 5.39
CA LEU A 121 -14.18 24.93 4.59
C LEU A 121 -13.84 26.39 4.86
N ARG A 122 -14.81 27.30 4.86
CA ARG A 122 -14.62 28.72 5.20
C ARG A 122 -14.02 28.93 6.58
N SER A 123 -14.31 28.04 7.53
CA SER A 123 -13.77 28.09 8.89
C SER A 123 -12.38 27.46 9.06
N LYS A 124 -11.93 26.61 8.11
CA LYS A 124 -10.71 25.81 8.21
C LYS A 124 -9.66 26.09 7.14
N THR A 125 -10.05 26.75 6.05
CA THR A 125 -9.19 27.00 4.89
C THR A 125 -8.19 28.13 5.14
N ARG A 126 -7.08 28.09 4.38
CA ARG A 126 -6.19 29.24 4.17
C ARG A 126 -6.61 30.14 2.99
N ALA A 127 -7.63 29.75 2.24
CA ALA A 127 -8.15 30.54 1.13
C ALA A 127 -8.67 31.90 1.59
N ALA A 128 -8.46 32.93 0.77
CA ALA A 128 -8.85 34.29 1.12
C ALA A 128 -10.36 34.52 1.08
N LYS A 129 -11.09 33.79 0.23
CA LYS A 129 -12.55 33.83 0.14
C LYS A 129 -13.09 32.58 -0.56
N ILE A 130 -14.24 32.05 -0.11
CA ILE A 130 -14.99 31.00 -0.80
C ILE A 130 -16.45 31.42 -0.98
N THR A 131 -16.88 31.56 -2.23
CA THR A 131 -18.26 31.81 -2.65
C THR A 131 -18.76 30.61 -3.46
N ALA A 132 -20.08 30.41 -3.53
CA ALA A 132 -20.64 29.31 -4.30
C ALA A 132 -22.04 29.61 -4.81
N GLU A 133 -22.45 28.89 -5.85
CA GLU A 133 -23.83 28.82 -6.37
C GLU A 133 -24.18 27.40 -6.82
N VAL A 134 -25.47 27.06 -6.75
CA VAL A 134 -26.03 25.76 -7.14
C VAL A 134 -26.89 26.01 -8.37
N TRP A 135 -26.64 25.29 -9.46
CA TRP A 135 -27.47 25.32 -10.65
C TRP A 135 -28.42 24.13 -10.66
N ASP A 136 -29.69 24.39 -10.96
CA ASP A 136 -30.77 23.40 -10.94
C ASP A 136 -30.89 22.69 -12.29
N TYR A 137 -29.94 21.80 -12.55
CA TYR A 137 -29.94 20.91 -13.70
C TYR A 137 -30.11 19.44 -13.25
N ASP A 138 -30.52 18.58 -14.18
CA ASP A 138 -30.79 17.17 -13.93
C ASP A 138 -29.55 16.35 -13.62
N ASP A 139 -29.64 15.47 -12.61
CA ASP A 139 -28.64 14.44 -12.31
C ASP A 139 -28.81 13.27 -13.27
N CYS A 140 -27.72 12.81 -13.87
CA CYS A 140 -27.79 11.83 -14.94
C CYS A 140 -26.52 11.00 -15.10
N ASN A 141 -26.69 9.79 -15.65
CA ASN A 141 -25.61 8.82 -15.81
C ASN A 141 -25.56 8.17 -17.21
N HIS A 142 -26.08 8.85 -18.24
CA HIS A 142 -25.86 8.46 -19.64
C HIS A 142 -24.88 9.42 -20.32
N LEU A 143 -24.30 9.00 -21.45
CA LEU A 143 -23.22 9.74 -22.11
C LEU A 143 -23.68 11.17 -22.48
N HIS A 144 -23.18 12.15 -21.73
CA HIS A 144 -23.39 13.60 -21.89
C HIS A 144 -24.84 14.10 -21.90
N CYS A 145 -25.80 13.29 -21.41
CA CYS A 145 -27.25 13.48 -21.25
C CYS A 145 -27.90 14.80 -21.72
N ASP A 146 -27.64 15.22 -22.96
CA ASP A 146 -27.97 16.53 -23.52
C ASP A 146 -27.75 17.69 -22.53
N LEU A 147 -26.58 17.68 -21.88
CA LEU A 147 -26.00 18.69 -20.99
C LEU A 147 -27.02 19.30 -20.02
N PHE A 148 -27.60 18.37 -19.27
CA PHE A 148 -28.22 18.52 -17.96
C PHE A 148 -29.53 19.31 -17.92
N LYS A 149 -30.16 19.53 -19.08
CA LYS A 149 -31.40 20.30 -19.24
C LYS A 149 -32.50 19.96 -18.23
N ARG A 150 -33.11 20.99 -17.63
CA ARG A 150 -34.57 21.07 -17.64
C ARG A 150 -35.00 22.37 -18.29
N ASP A 151 -35.77 22.27 -19.37
CA ASP A 151 -36.86 23.23 -19.57
C ASP A 151 -37.96 22.72 -20.49
N VAL A 152 -39.21 22.99 -20.11
CA VAL A 152 -40.31 23.16 -21.08
C VAL A 152 -41.24 24.33 -20.66
N GLU A 153 -41.34 24.72 -19.39
CA GLU A 153 -42.26 25.80 -18.95
C GLU A 153 -41.69 26.79 -17.89
N VAL A 154 -40.43 26.67 -17.45
CA VAL A 154 -39.90 27.45 -16.30
C VAL A 154 -38.43 27.89 -16.48
N GLY A 155 -38.18 28.79 -17.43
CA GLY A 155 -37.18 29.88 -17.36
C GLY A 155 -35.70 29.59 -17.04
N ASN A 156 -35.18 28.37 -17.16
CA ASN A 156 -33.76 28.08 -16.89
C ASN A 156 -32.92 28.20 -18.18
N PRO A 157 -31.84 29.00 -18.20
CA PRO A 157 -31.01 29.12 -19.39
C PRO A 157 -30.33 27.77 -19.69
N PRO A 158 -30.08 27.44 -20.97
CA PRO A 158 -29.23 26.32 -21.37
C PRO A 158 -27.92 26.30 -20.58
N PHE A 159 -27.48 25.12 -20.16
CA PHE A 159 -26.25 24.96 -19.36
C PHE A 159 -25.03 25.69 -19.94
N LYS A 160 -24.88 25.67 -21.27
CA LYS A 160 -23.80 26.40 -21.95
C LYS A 160 -23.92 27.91 -21.87
N GLU A 161 -25.13 28.46 -21.88
CA GLU A 161 -25.36 29.90 -21.71
C GLU A 161 -25.02 30.33 -20.28
N ARG A 162 -25.42 29.52 -19.30
CA ARG A 162 -25.06 29.75 -17.89
C ARG A 162 -23.55 29.65 -17.64
N LEU A 163 -22.87 28.72 -18.32
CA LEU A 163 -21.42 28.68 -18.34
C LEU A 163 -20.84 29.98 -18.93
N ILE A 164 -21.31 30.44 -20.09
CA ILE A 164 -20.83 31.70 -20.68
C ILE A 164 -21.03 32.87 -19.72
N GLU A 165 -22.18 32.96 -19.05
CA GLU A 165 -22.45 34.00 -18.05
C GLU A 165 -21.46 33.97 -16.89
N VAL A 166 -21.16 32.80 -16.32
CA VAL A 166 -20.22 32.73 -15.18
C VAL A 166 -18.79 33.10 -15.60
N PHE A 167 -18.38 32.74 -16.82
CA PHE A 167 -17.10 33.13 -17.38
C PHE A 167 -17.05 34.64 -17.69
N GLN A 168 -18.15 35.25 -18.13
CA GLN A 168 -18.21 36.69 -18.41
C GLN A 168 -18.37 37.56 -17.15
N ARG A 169 -18.91 36.99 -16.07
CA ARG A 169 -19.16 37.71 -14.82
C ARG A 169 -17.88 38.21 -14.14
N ASP A 170 -16.76 37.52 -14.32
CA ASP A 170 -15.49 37.88 -13.71
C ASP A 170 -14.30 37.45 -14.57
N GLN A 171 -13.12 38.03 -14.32
CA GLN A 171 -11.87 37.54 -14.87
C GLN A 171 -11.28 36.47 -13.96
N TRP A 172 -11.28 35.24 -14.46
CA TRP A 172 -10.73 34.09 -13.76
C TRP A 172 -9.26 33.88 -14.12
N ASP A 173 -8.42 33.61 -13.12
CA ASP A 173 -7.04 33.20 -13.34
C ASP A 173 -6.96 31.69 -13.59
N TYR A 174 -7.82 30.92 -12.92
CA TYR A 174 -7.89 29.47 -13.01
C TYR A 174 -9.34 29.01 -13.13
N VAL A 175 -9.55 28.02 -14.00
CA VAL A 175 -10.80 27.26 -14.09
C VAL A 175 -10.47 25.80 -13.87
N ILE A 176 -11.11 25.20 -12.86
CA ILE A 176 -10.88 23.82 -12.44
C ILE A 176 -12.17 23.03 -12.62
N THR A 177 -12.08 21.84 -13.20
CA THR A 177 -13.20 20.90 -13.30
C THR A 177 -12.72 19.44 -13.26
N HIS A 178 -13.63 18.51 -13.47
CA HIS A 178 -13.35 17.09 -13.67
C HIS A 178 -12.40 16.84 -14.85
N ASN A 179 -11.73 15.69 -14.86
CA ASN A 179 -10.90 15.29 -16.01
C ASN A 179 -11.73 14.65 -17.15
N GLN A 180 -11.08 14.41 -18.29
CA GLN A 180 -11.70 13.83 -19.50
C GLN A 180 -12.35 12.46 -19.29
N HIS A 181 -11.93 11.70 -18.28
CA HIS A 181 -12.52 10.40 -17.97
C HIS A 181 -13.73 10.50 -17.05
N GLY A 182 -13.91 11.67 -16.42
CA GLY A 182 -14.76 11.83 -15.26
C GLY A 182 -14.17 11.08 -14.05
N GLU A 183 -14.26 11.67 -12.87
CA GLU A 183 -13.99 10.94 -11.63
C GLU A 183 -14.93 9.74 -11.63
N TYR A 184 -14.34 8.58 -11.37
CA TYR A 184 -15.02 7.30 -11.35
C TYR A 184 -15.88 6.95 -12.60
N HIS A 185 -15.54 7.54 -13.75
CA HIS A 185 -16.23 7.39 -15.04
C HIS A 185 -17.69 7.85 -15.05
N HIS A 186 -18.06 8.77 -14.16
CA HIS A 186 -19.41 9.32 -14.15
C HIS A 186 -19.66 10.18 -15.38
N LYS A 187 -20.74 9.89 -16.11
CA LYS A 187 -20.96 10.50 -17.44
C LYS A 187 -21.26 12.00 -17.38
N GLN A 188 -21.84 12.48 -16.29
CA GLN A 188 -22.05 13.90 -16.05
C GLN A 188 -20.73 14.65 -15.82
N HIS A 189 -19.72 14.02 -15.21
CA HIS A 189 -18.42 14.65 -15.01
C HIS A 189 -17.69 14.80 -16.35
N MET A 190 -17.73 13.74 -17.17
CA MET A 190 -17.22 13.79 -18.53
C MET A 190 -17.92 14.89 -19.35
N GLY A 191 -19.25 15.05 -19.19
CA GLY A 191 -20.01 16.11 -19.86
C GLY A 191 -19.65 17.52 -19.40
N LEU A 192 -19.48 17.72 -18.10
CA LEU A 192 -19.01 18.99 -17.55
C LEU A 192 -17.61 19.32 -18.08
N TYR A 193 -16.67 18.36 -18.05
CA TYR A 193 -15.34 18.54 -18.63
C TYR A 193 -15.43 18.94 -20.11
N MET A 194 -16.19 18.21 -20.93
CA MET A 194 -16.30 18.49 -22.36
C MET A 194 -16.90 19.87 -22.65
N ALA A 195 -17.89 20.32 -21.85
CA ALA A 195 -18.48 21.64 -22.04
C ALA A 195 -17.49 22.77 -21.70
N VAL A 196 -16.66 22.59 -20.68
CA VAL A 196 -15.62 23.55 -20.30
C VAL A 196 -14.49 23.54 -21.33
N ASP A 197 -14.00 22.36 -21.71
CA ASP A 197 -12.95 22.18 -22.72
C ASP A 197 -13.38 22.78 -24.07
N GLU A 198 -14.63 22.57 -24.48
CA GLU A 198 -15.17 23.20 -25.69
C GLU A 198 -15.13 24.73 -25.63
N LEU A 199 -15.43 25.36 -24.49
CA LEU A 199 -15.33 26.81 -24.34
C LEU A 199 -13.88 27.28 -24.45
N PHE A 200 -12.94 26.58 -23.81
CA PHE A 200 -11.50 26.89 -23.91
C PHE A 200 -10.98 26.78 -25.35
N GLN A 201 -11.45 25.78 -26.10
CA GLN A 201 -11.01 25.54 -27.47
C GLN A 201 -11.69 26.47 -28.49
N LYS A 202 -13.01 26.68 -28.36
CA LYS A 202 -13.82 27.35 -29.39
C LYS A 202 -14.18 28.79 -29.07
N ARG A 203 -14.16 29.19 -27.80
CA ARG A 203 -14.54 30.53 -27.33
C ARG A 203 -13.49 31.14 -26.41
N PRO A 204 -12.23 31.29 -26.88
CA PRO A 204 -11.17 31.94 -26.10
C PRO A 204 -11.54 33.39 -25.70
N ASP A 205 -12.41 34.05 -26.48
CA ASP A 205 -12.97 35.37 -26.19
C ASP A 205 -13.80 35.41 -24.90
N VAL A 206 -14.44 34.28 -24.55
CA VAL A 206 -15.26 34.15 -23.34
C VAL A 206 -14.41 33.77 -22.13
N VAL A 207 -13.47 32.83 -22.29
CA VAL A 207 -12.65 32.34 -21.16
C VAL A 207 -11.53 33.31 -20.76
N GLY A 208 -11.12 34.18 -21.67
CA GLY A 208 -10.07 35.17 -21.44
C GLY A 208 -8.70 34.52 -21.23
N LYS A 209 -7.98 34.95 -20.19
CA LYS A 209 -6.62 34.46 -19.86
C LYS A 209 -6.61 33.36 -18.80
N ALA A 210 -7.77 32.80 -18.46
CA ALA A 210 -7.86 31.75 -17.47
C ALA A 210 -7.00 30.55 -17.87
N SER A 211 -6.37 29.90 -16.90
CA SER A 211 -5.72 28.61 -17.10
C SER A 211 -6.70 27.47 -16.84
N PHE A 212 -6.78 26.49 -17.74
CA PHE A 212 -7.66 25.33 -17.59
C PHE A 212 -6.96 24.17 -16.88
N TRP A 213 -7.53 23.72 -15.77
CA TRP A 213 -6.97 22.67 -14.91
C TRP A 213 -8.03 21.60 -14.61
N VAL A 214 -7.57 20.38 -14.34
CA VAL A 214 -8.44 19.24 -14.01
C VAL A 214 -7.93 18.45 -12.81
N PHE A 215 -8.84 17.72 -12.16
CA PHE A 215 -8.46 16.75 -11.13
C PHE A 215 -7.73 15.55 -11.72
N ASN A 216 -6.56 15.25 -11.18
CA ASN A 216 -5.76 14.07 -11.48
C ASN A 216 -5.71 13.19 -10.22
N PRO A 217 -6.60 12.20 -10.09
CA PRO A 217 -6.47 11.22 -9.01
C PRO A 217 -5.19 10.42 -9.28
N LEU A 218 -4.19 10.52 -8.40
CA LEU A 218 -2.93 9.76 -8.48
C LEU A 218 -2.99 8.56 -7.53
N PRO A 219 -3.60 7.41 -7.93
CA PRO A 219 -3.57 6.18 -7.14
C PRO A 219 -2.17 5.69 -6.83
N GLU A 220 -1.18 6.06 -7.66
CA GLU A 220 0.20 5.61 -7.57
C GLU A 220 1.00 6.34 -6.49
N LEU A 221 0.56 7.53 -6.06
CA LEU A 221 1.35 8.34 -5.12
C LEU A 221 1.05 8.07 -3.65
N ASN A 222 0.02 7.26 -3.32
CA ASN A 222 -0.39 6.86 -1.97
C ASN A 222 -0.06 7.91 -0.87
N THR A 223 -0.44 9.17 -1.09
CA THR A 223 -0.13 10.23 -0.12
C THR A 223 -1.23 10.27 0.93
N SER A 224 -0.83 10.39 2.19
CA SER A 224 -1.76 10.54 3.31
C SER A 224 -2.64 11.78 3.09
N LEU A 225 -3.95 11.60 3.31
CA LEU A 225 -4.89 12.71 3.42
C LEU A 225 -4.43 13.69 4.51
N SER A 226 -4.63 14.99 4.30
CA SER A 226 -4.46 15.95 5.37
C SER A 226 -5.49 15.71 6.47
N THR A 227 -5.13 16.04 7.72
CA THR A 227 -6.06 15.99 8.85
C THR A 227 -7.32 16.83 8.57
N ALA A 228 -7.16 17.97 7.92
CA ALA A 228 -8.27 18.84 7.58
C ALA A 228 -9.21 18.20 6.55
N LYS A 229 -8.69 17.55 5.50
CA LYS A 229 -9.54 16.82 4.55
C LYS A 229 -10.24 15.62 5.20
N ARG A 230 -9.57 14.92 6.12
CA ARG A 230 -10.20 13.85 6.92
C ARG A 230 -11.38 14.39 7.73
N MET A 231 -11.26 15.57 8.33
CA MET A 231 -12.38 16.21 9.06
C MET A 231 -13.54 16.58 8.13
N LEU A 232 -13.27 17.11 6.93
CA LEU A 232 -14.32 17.40 5.93
C LEU A 232 -15.08 16.13 5.56
N LEU A 233 -14.33 15.06 5.28
CA LEU A 233 -14.84 13.74 4.94
C LEU A 233 -15.69 13.14 6.09
N GLN A 234 -15.25 13.30 7.34
CA GLN A 234 -16.03 12.85 8.51
C GLN A 234 -17.33 13.65 8.68
N GLU A 235 -17.28 14.97 8.51
CA GLU A 235 -18.47 15.82 8.60
C GLU A 235 -19.49 15.50 7.50
N TYR A 236 -19.00 15.18 6.29
CA TYR A 236 -19.85 14.71 5.19
C TYR A 236 -20.59 13.42 5.54
N LEU A 237 -19.88 12.43 6.10
CA LEU A 237 -20.46 11.14 6.47
C LEU A 237 -21.51 11.23 7.59
N LYS A 238 -21.38 12.17 8.52
CA LYS A 238 -22.32 12.37 9.65
C LYS A 238 -23.71 12.85 9.25
N ARG A 239 -23.89 13.35 8.02
CA ARG A 239 -25.13 14.06 7.63
C ARG A 239 -26.12 13.17 6.91
N THR A 240 -25.65 12.29 6.03
CA THR A 240 -26.47 11.22 5.45
C THR A 240 -25.54 10.07 5.05
N PRO A 241 -25.29 9.14 5.97
CA PRO A 241 -24.46 7.97 5.72
C PRO A 241 -25.23 7.01 4.83
N THR A 242 -24.90 7.00 3.55
CA THR A 242 -25.34 5.96 2.62
C THR A 242 -24.18 5.03 2.33
N MET A 243 -24.51 3.81 1.88
CA MET A 243 -23.49 2.82 1.58
C MET A 243 -22.55 3.30 0.48
N ALA A 244 -23.14 3.96 -0.52
CA ALA A 244 -22.40 4.59 -1.60
C ALA A 244 -21.40 5.61 -1.05
N ARG A 245 -21.82 6.49 -0.12
CA ARG A 245 -20.96 7.53 0.45
C ARG A 245 -19.82 6.99 1.29
N MET A 246 -20.04 5.90 2.04
CA MET A 246 -18.99 5.28 2.83
C MET A 246 -17.94 4.59 1.94
N LEU A 247 -18.36 4.01 0.81
CA LEU A 247 -17.47 3.49 -0.20
C LEU A 247 -16.69 4.63 -0.90
N THR A 248 -17.38 5.72 -1.26
CA THR A 248 -16.76 6.94 -1.80
C THR A 248 -15.72 7.50 -0.83
N PHE A 249 -16.05 7.63 0.46
CA PHE A 249 -15.11 8.06 1.51
C PHE A 249 -13.85 7.20 1.54
N LYS A 250 -13.98 5.87 1.50
CA LYS A 250 -12.81 4.96 1.55
C LYS A 250 -11.95 5.01 0.32
N SER A 251 -12.57 5.19 -0.84
CA SER A 251 -11.84 5.41 -2.08
C SER A 251 -11.07 6.73 -1.96
N LEU A 252 -11.74 7.80 -1.54
CA LEU A 252 -11.14 9.12 -1.33
C LEU A 252 -10.08 9.15 -0.22
N GLU A 253 -10.16 8.26 0.77
CA GLU A 253 -9.14 8.13 1.82
C GLU A 253 -7.79 7.68 1.27
N LYS A 254 -7.80 6.95 0.16
CA LYS A 254 -6.60 6.39 -0.48
C LYS A 254 -6.04 7.29 -1.57
N TYR A 255 -6.79 8.31 -1.99
CA TYR A 255 -6.45 9.16 -3.12
C TYR A 255 -6.38 10.63 -2.69
N THR A 256 -5.19 11.20 -2.77
CA THR A 256 -5.04 12.65 -2.79
C THR A 256 -5.22 13.13 -4.23
N GLU A 257 -6.10 14.09 -4.42
CA GLU A 257 -6.28 14.83 -5.65
C GLU A 257 -5.04 15.68 -5.93
N HIS A 258 -4.65 15.71 -7.19
CA HIS A 258 -3.72 16.70 -7.70
C HIS A 258 -4.43 17.51 -8.76
N LEU A 259 -4.11 18.79 -8.84
CA LEU A 259 -4.54 19.62 -9.95
C LEU A 259 -3.42 19.59 -10.98
N VAL A 260 -3.77 19.35 -12.25
CA VAL A 260 -2.82 19.48 -13.37
C VAL A 260 -3.46 20.34 -14.45
N PRO A 261 -2.67 21.07 -15.26
CA PRO A 261 -3.18 21.69 -16.47
C PRO A 261 -3.90 20.66 -17.35
N ALA A 262 -5.06 21.02 -17.90
CA ALA A 262 -5.91 20.07 -18.63
C ALA A 262 -5.19 19.41 -19.81
N HIS A 263 -4.29 20.14 -20.48
CA HIS A 263 -3.49 19.66 -21.59
C HIS A 263 -2.34 18.72 -21.17
N GLU A 264 -1.95 18.73 -19.88
CA GLU A 264 -0.97 17.81 -19.31
C GLU A 264 -1.62 16.54 -18.73
N PHE A 265 -2.96 16.51 -18.63
CA PHE A 265 -3.67 15.33 -18.16
C PHE A 265 -3.61 14.19 -19.20
N SER A 266 -2.66 13.28 -19.00
CA SER A 266 -2.47 12.09 -19.82
C SER A 266 -2.68 10.83 -18.98
N ARG A 267 -3.90 10.28 -19.00
CA ARG A 267 -4.20 8.96 -18.42
C ARG A 267 -4.91 8.05 -19.44
N PRO A 268 -4.59 6.75 -19.49
CA PRO A 268 -5.43 5.77 -20.17
C PRO A 268 -6.85 5.74 -19.58
N PRO A 269 -7.91 5.53 -20.39
CA PRO A 269 -9.29 5.44 -19.91
C PRO A 269 -9.50 4.37 -18.83
N LEU A 270 -8.66 3.32 -18.80
CA LEU A 270 -8.78 2.18 -17.90
C LEU A 270 -8.32 2.45 -16.45
N LEU A 271 -7.73 3.62 -16.16
CA LEU A 271 -7.26 3.97 -14.81
C LEU A 271 -8.23 4.86 -14.01
N GLY A 272 -9.41 5.19 -14.53
CA GLY A 272 -10.46 5.79 -13.70
C GLY A 272 -11.04 4.76 -12.71
N VAL A 273 -11.61 5.20 -11.59
CA VAL A 273 -12.16 4.34 -10.52
C VAL A 273 -13.58 3.90 -10.89
N PRO A 274 -13.86 2.81 -11.64
CA PRO A 274 -15.17 2.65 -12.26
C PRO A 274 -16.28 2.44 -11.22
N PHE A 275 -17.38 3.22 -11.32
CA PHE A 275 -18.53 3.09 -10.41
C PHE A 275 -19.58 2.05 -10.85
N SER A 276 -19.60 1.60 -12.12
CA SER A 276 -20.84 1.06 -12.71
C SER A 276 -20.77 -0.18 -13.60
N GLN A 277 -19.69 -0.97 -13.59
CA GLN A 277 -19.74 -2.31 -14.20
C GLN A 277 -19.16 -3.35 -13.24
N GLY A 278 -19.91 -4.43 -13.04
CA GLY A 278 -19.66 -5.47 -12.03
C GLY A 278 -18.18 -5.77 -11.80
N LEU A 279 -17.75 -5.50 -10.56
CA LEU A 279 -16.61 -6.06 -9.83
C LEU A 279 -15.42 -6.57 -10.67
N PRO A 280 -14.30 -5.82 -10.72
CA PRO A 280 -12.99 -6.42 -10.45
C PRO A 280 -12.70 -6.47 -8.94
N PHE A 281 -13.54 -5.88 -8.10
CA PHE A 281 -13.38 -5.93 -6.64
C PHE A 281 -14.63 -6.47 -5.96
N SER A 282 -14.69 -7.78 -5.80
CA SER A 282 -15.49 -8.41 -4.74
C SER A 282 -15.20 -7.71 -3.42
N TYR A 283 -16.13 -6.89 -2.93
CA TYR A 283 -16.01 -6.26 -1.61
C TYR A 283 -16.91 -7.00 -0.62
N THR A 284 -16.28 -7.64 0.36
CA THR A 284 -16.88 -8.04 1.63
C THR A 284 -16.83 -6.84 2.59
N PHE A 285 -17.89 -6.65 3.38
CA PHE A 285 -18.12 -5.52 4.31
C PHE A 285 -17.11 -5.35 5.48
N HIS A 286 -15.89 -5.88 5.38
CA HIS A 286 -14.98 -6.02 6.53
C HIS A 286 -14.22 -4.77 6.97
N PHE A 287 -14.47 -3.60 6.39
CA PHE A 287 -13.78 -2.40 6.82
C PHE A 287 -14.80 -1.29 7.00
N LEU A 288 -15.12 -0.93 8.24
CA LEU A 288 -15.64 0.38 8.63
C LEU A 288 -14.88 0.78 9.91
N PRO A 289 -13.92 1.71 9.85
CA PRO A 289 -13.41 2.34 11.06
C PRO A 289 -14.21 3.61 11.39
N GLU A 290 -14.51 3.76 12.68
CA GLU A 290 -14.72 5.01 13.44
C GLU A 290 -15.57 6.14 12.83
N VAL A 291 -16.71 5.80 12.23
CA VAL A 291 -17.82 6.76 12.12
C VAL A 291 -18.90 6.26 13.07
N GLU A 292 -19.14 7.00 14.15
CA GLU A 292 -20.28 6.74 15.04
C GLU A 292 -21.56 7.04 14.26
N LEU A 293 -22.17 5.99 13.70
CA LEU A 293 -23.47 6.06 13.07
C LEU A 293 -24.54 5.86 14.15
N THR A 294 -25.51 6.75 14.19
CA THR A 294 -26.71 6.59 15.00
C THR A 294 -27.52 5.40 14.50
N ALA A 295 -28.32 4.80 15.38
CA ALA A 295 -29.13 3.65 15.01
C ALA A 295 -30.20 3.97 13.93
N ALA A 296 -30.58 5.24 13.78
CA ALA A 296 -31.43 5.72 12.67
C ALA A 296 -30.69 5.71 11.32
N GLU A 297 -29.40 6.03 11.31
CA GLU A 297 -28.54 5.98 10.13
C GLU A 297 -28.27 4.54 9.68
N ILE A 298 -28.04 3.64 10.63
CA ILE A 298 -27.92 2.19 10.41
C ILE A 298 -29.21 1.62 9.79
N TYR A 299 -30.38 2.00 10.32
CA TYR A 299 -31.68 1.60 9.79
C TYR A 299 -31.87 2.03 8.32
N THR A 300 -31.45 3.25 7.99
CA THR A 300 -31.54 3.81 6.64
C THR A 300 -30.66 3.03 5.66
N LEU A 301 -29.43 2.71 6.05
CA LEU A 301 -28.48 1.91 5.26
C LEU A 301 -29.02 0.51 4.93
N LEU A 302 -29.57 -0.19 5.93
CA LEU A 302 -30.16 -1.52 5.75
C LEU A 302 -31.34 -1.48 4.78
N LYS A 303 -32.23 -0.50 4.95
CA LYS A 303 -33.43 -0.36 4.10
C LYS A 303 -33.07 -0.11 2.63
N GLU A 304 -32.09 0.75 2.36
CA GLU A 304 -31.60 1.00 1.00
C GLU A 304 -30.95 -0.23 0.37
N TYR A 305 -30.16 -0.98 1.14
CA TYR A 305 -29.52 -2.21 0.68
C TYR A 305 -30.54 -3.25 0.22
N PHE A 306 -31.55 -3.53 1.05
CA PHE A 306 -32.60 -4.50 0.70
C PHE A 306 -33.45 -4.02 -0.48
N ALA A 307 -33.76 -2.71 -0.55
CA ALA A 307 -34.53 -2.14 -1.66
C ALA A 307 -33.78 -2.24 -3.01
N LYS A 308 -32.50 -1.85 -3.05
CA LYS A 308 -31.68 -1.94 -4.29
C LYS A 308 -31.43 -3.38 -4.71
N THR A 309 -31.15 -4.27 -3.75
CA THR A 309 -30.96 -5.71 -4.02
C THR A 309 -32.23 -6.33 -4.56
N TRP A 310 -33.40 -5.94 -4.03
CA TRP A 310 -34.70 -6.36 -4.56
C TRP A 310 -34.91 -5.83 -5.99
N GLU A 311 -34.67 -4.55 -6.24
CA GLU A 311 -34.86 -3.96 -7.57
C GLU A 311 -33.92 -4.57 -8.63
N SER A 312 -32.65 -4.80 -8.30
CA SER A 312 -31.70 -5.41 -9.22
C SER A 312 -32.01 -6.89 -9.52
N THR A 313 -32.56 -7.61 -8.55
CA THR A 313 -32.67 -9.08 -8.58
C THR A 313 -34.08 -9.58 -8.88
N CYS A 314 -35.12 -8.79 -8.58
CA CYS A 314 -36.51 -9.23 -8.53
C CYS A 314 -37.51 -8.39 -9.36
N SER A 315 -37.18 -7.16 -9.79
CA SER A 315 -38.15 -6.27 -10.45
C SER A 315 -38.11 -6.29 -11.99
N LYS A 316 -37.07 -6.84 -12.63
CA LYS A 316 -36.98 -6.90 -14.10
C LYS A 316 -37.66 -8.16 -14.64
N GLY A 317 -38.81 -7.97 -15.29
CA GLY A 317 -39.80 -8.99 -15.68
C GLY A 317 -39.35 -10.14 -16.61
N SER A 318 -38.08 -10.24 -16.96
CA SER A 318 -37.53 -11.37 -17.73
C SER A 318 -36.61 -12.30 -16.93
N PHE A 319 -36.34 -12.02 -15.65
CA PHE A 319 -35.48 -12.84 -14.80
C PHE A 319 -36.04 -13.04 -13.39
N VAL A 320 -37.20 -13.69 -13.26
CA VAL A 320 -37.58 -14.31 -11.98
C VAL A 320 -36.87 -15.66 -11.87
N ARG A 321 -35.53 -15.66 -11.70
CA ARG A 321 -34.77 -16.90 -11.51
C ARG A 321 -34.85 -17.45 -10.08
N TYR A 322 -35.27 -16.63 -9.10
CA TYR A 322 -35.27 -17.00 -7.67
C TYR A 322 -36.49 -16.45 -6.91
N PRO A 323 -37.70 -16.97 -7.15
CA PRO A 323 -38.94 -16.48 -6.52
C PRO A 323 -38.92 -16.55 -4.99
N GLU A 324 -38.24 -17.54 -4.41
CA GLU A 324 -38.11 -17.71 -2.95
C GLU A 324 -37.20 -16.65 -2.33
N THR A 325 -36.04 -16.37 -2.95
CA THR A 325 -35.11 -15.31 -2.56
C THR A 325 -35.76 -13.96 -2.64
N CYS A 326 -36.54 -13.71 -3.70
CA CYS A 326 -37.37 -12.52 -3.78
C CYS A 326 -38.34 -12.51 -2.60
N ARG A 327 -39.21 -13.51 -2.42
CA ARG A 327 -40.19 -13.53 -1.32
C ARG A 327 -39.56 -13.23 0.06
N LEU A 328 -38.36 -13.76 0.34
CA LEU A 328 -37.58 -13.49 1.55
C LEU A 328 -37.07 -12.04 1.63
N LEU A 329 -36.48 -11.49 0.56
CA LEU A 329 -36.07 -10.09 0.49
C LEU A 329 -37.26 -9.12 0.68
N ARG A 330 -38.44 -9.48 0.16
CA ARG A 330 -39.68 -8.70 0.36
C ARG A 330 -40.15 -8.75 1.80
N ALA A 331 -40.17 -9.94 2.40
CA ALA A 331 -40.57 -10.13 3.79
C ALA A 331 -39.63 -9.40 4.76
N GLN A 332 -38.31 -9.47 4.51
CA GLN A 332 -37.30 -8.76 5.30
C GLN A 332 -37.36 -7.24 5.12
N SER A 333 -37.57 -6.76 3.90
CA SER A 333 -37.81 -5.34 3.64
C SER A 333 -39.04 -4.81 4.40
N HIS A 334 -40.10 -5.62 4.54
CA HIS A 334 -41.33 -5.25 5.26
C HIS A 334 -41.24 -5.44 6.79
N SER A 335 -40.35 -6.30 7.29
CA SER A 335 -40.13 -6.46 8.73
C SER A 335 -39.25 -5.36 9.36
N ILE A 336 -38.55 -4.56 8.54
CA ILE A 336 -37.73 -3.43 8.99
C ILE A 336 -38.64 -2.22 9.31
N SER A 337 -39.14 -2.15 10.56
CA SER A 337 -40.01 -1.05 11.02
C SER A 337 -39.22 0.08 11.72
N PRO A 338 -39.68 1.35 11.67
CA PRO A 338 -38.98 2.48 12.31
C PRO A 338 -38.72 2.30 13.81
N GLY A 339 -39.53 1.47 14.49
CA GLY A 339 -39.41 1.14 15.91
C GLY A 339 -38.28 0.16 16.26
N MET A 340 -37.62 -0.47 15.28
CA MET A 340 -36.43 -1.31 15.52
C MET A 340 -35.13 -0.50 15.71
N SER A 341 -35.19 0.83 15.57
CA SER A 341 -34.01 1.70 15.58
C SER A 341 -33.39 1.96 16.97
N HIS A 342 -33.91 1.39 18.06
CA HIS A 342 -33.26 1.52 19.37
C HIS A 342 -32.37 0.33 19.77
N THR A 343 -32.39 -0.75 19.00
CA THR A 343 -31.76 -2.01 19.42
C THR A 343 -30.81 -2.63 18.42
N LEU A 344 -30.76 -2.18 17.15
CA LEU A 344 -29.83 -2.76 16.18
C LEU A 344 -28.43 -2.14 16.33
N THR A 345 -27.55 -2.91 16.97
CA THR A 345 -26.11 -2.69 16.98
C THR A 345 -25.52 -2.97 15.59
N LEU A 346 -24.36 -2.37 15.27
CA LEU A 346 -23.62 -2.60 14.03
C LEU A 346 -23.33 -4.10 13.80
N GLU A 347 -23.35 -4.91 14.86
CA GLU A 347 -23.12 -6.36 14.84
C GLU A 347 -24.36 -7.15 14.38
N GLU A 348 -25.57 -6.75 14.79
CA GLU A 348 -26.82 -7.37 14.32
C GLU A 348 -27.10 -7.05 12.84
N VAL A 349 -26.64 -5.89 12.38
CA VAL A 349 -26.68 -5.48 10.96
C VAL A 349 -25.79 -6.38 10.08
N LYS A 350 -24.64 -6.81 10.61
CA LYS A 350 -23.76 -7.77 9.95
C LYS A 350 -24.39 -9.16 9.89
N GLN A 351 -25.11 -9.57 10.94
CA GLN A 351 -25.80 -10.87 10.99
C GLN A 351 -27.01 -10.94 10.03
N ALA A 352 -27.77 -9.84 9.86
CA ALA A 352 -28.91 -9.81 8.94
C ALA A 352 -28.50 -9.93 7.45
N GLN A 353 -27.23 -9.67 7.10
CA GLN A 353 -26.69 -9.83 5.74
C GLN A 353 -26.37 -11.27 5.37
N GLU A 354 -26.28 -12.20 6.34
CA GLU A 354 -25.90 -13.60 6.09
C GLU A 354 -27.07 -14.51 5.69
N VAL A 355 -28.21 -13.94 5.28
CA VAL A 355 -29.35 -14.73 4.80
C VAL A 355 -28.96 -15.36 3.46
N PRO A 356 -28.77 -16.68 3.38
CA PRO A 356 -28.19 -17.33 2.21
C PRO A 356 -29.23 -17.39 1.08
N ILE A 357 -28.81 -17.07 -0.15
CA ILE A 357 -29.45 -17.65 -1.34
C ILE A 357 -29.15 -19.16 -1.26
N PRO A 358 -30.15 -20.05 -1.29
CA PRO A 358 -29.94 -21.44 -0.97
C PRO A 358 -29.13 -22.13 -2.08
N SER A 359 -27.86 -22.39 -1.81
CA SER A 359 -27.14 -23.52 -2.40
C SER A 359 -27.60 -24.83 -1.74
N PRO A 360 -27.40 -25.99 -2.40
CA PRO A 360 -27.93 -27.28 -1.94
C PRO A 360 -27.50 -27.55 -0.50
N GLN A 361 -28.43 -28.07 0.31
CA GLN A 361 -28.35 -28.25 1.76
C GLN A 361 -26.93 -28.57 2.27
N LYS A 362 -26.33 -27.63 3.00
CA LYS A 362 -25.16 -27.88 3.85
C LYS A 362 -25.63 -28.57 5.14
N GLY A 363 -24.92 -29.66 5.52
CA GLY A 363 -25.06 -30.28 6.83
C GLY A 363 -24.66 -29.34 7.99
N PRO A 364 -24.87 -29.75 9.25
CA PRO A 364 -24.59 -28.92 10.42
C PRO A 364 -23.11 -28.46 10.47
N ALA A 365 -22.90 -27.21 10.88
CA ALA A 365 -21.58 -26.59 10.94
C ALA A 365 -20.60 -27.38 11.82
N SER A 366 -19.38 -27.60 11.32
CA SER A 366 -18.29 -28.17 12.11
C SER A 366 -17.70 -27.08 13.02
N LEU A 367 -17.52 -27.40 14.30
CA LEU A 367 -17.15 -26.41 15.32
C LEU A 367 -15.68 -26.55 15.70
N ARG A 368 -14.82 -25.62 15.25
CA ARG A 368 -13.36 -25.65 15.47
C ARG A 368 -12.98 -24.89 16.74
N CYS A 369 -12.65 -25.61 17.82
CA CYS A 369 -12.12 -25.03 19.06
C CYS A 369 -10.61 -25.27 19.19
N LEU A 370 -9.79 -24.23 19.03
CA LEU A 370 -8.33 -24.34 19.16
C LEU A 370 -7.85 -24.12 20.60
N VAL A 371 -7.23 -25.15 21.20
CA VAL A 371 -6.33 -24.97 22.34
C VAL A 371 -4.90 -24.80 21.81
N ALA A 372 -4.30 -23.66 22.12
CA ALA A 372 -2.98 -23.28 21.65
C ALA A 372 -1.88 -23.65 22.65
N GLN A 373 -0.83 -24.33 22.17
CA GLN A 373 0.42 -24.47 22.90
C GLN A 373 1.58 -23.93 22.05
N PRO A 374 2.43 -23.03 22.58
CA PRO A 374 3.63 -22.58 21.88
C PRO A 374 4.54 -23.77 21.57
N ALA A 375 5.11 -23.79 20.38
CA ALA A 375 6.22 -24.69 20.10
C ALA A 375 7.48 -24.12 20.75
N ASP A 376 7.77 -24.57 21.98
CA ASP A 376 8.98 -24.15 22.72
C ASP A 376 10.30 -24.61 22.04
N ILE A 377 10.22 -25.35 20.92
CA ILE A 377 11.34 -25.98 20.20
C ILE A 377 11.16 -25.79 18.68
N PHE A 378 12.22 -25.36 17.97
CA PHE A 378 12.31 -25.23 16.51
C PHE A 378 12.66 -26.55 15.82
N GLY A 379 12.03 -26.86 14.67
CA GLY A 379 12.41 -28.01 13.85
C GLY A 379 11.27 -28.55 13.00
N LYS A 380 11.35 -29.82 12.63
CA LYS A 380 10.35 -30.52 11.85
C LYS A 380 9.43 -31.31 12.77
N ILE A 381 8.13 -31.05 12.74
CA ILE A 381 7.17 -31.88 13.48
C ILE A 381 7.10 -33.25 12.81
N THR A 382 7.41 -34.31 13.54
CA THR A 382 7.38 -35.69 13.06
C THR A 382 6.26 -36.52 13.68
N ALA A 383 5.78 -36.13 14.86
CA ALA A 383 4.66 -36.78 15.51
C ALA A 383 3.96 -35.88 16.53
N TRP A 384 2.82 -36.36 17.03
CA TRP A 384 2.08 -35.76 18.14
C TRP A 384 1.74 -36.80 19.19
N GLU A 385 1.78 -36.39 20.45
CA GLU A 385 1.21 -37.09 21.58
C GLU A 385 0.05 -36.27 22.15
N LEU A 386 -1.10 -36.91 22.26
CA LEU A 386 -2.32 -36.29 22.78
C LEU A 386 -2.91 -37.12 23.92
N GLU A 387 -3.16 -36.47 25.06
CA GLU A 387 -3.88 -37.05 26.20
C GLU A 387 -5.27 -36.40 26.31
N ILE A 388 -6.31 -37.17 25.94
CA ILE A 388 -7.71 -36.76 26.03
C ILE A 388 -8.57 -37.77 26.77
N GLU A 389 -9.63 -37.26 27.38
CA GLU A 389 -10.76 -38.04 27.89
C GLU A 389 -12.01 -37.64 27.09
N SER A 390 -12.54 -38.55 26.26
CA SER A 390 -13.67 -38.27 25.37
C SER A 390 -14.56 -39.48 25.12
N SER A 391 -15.84 -39.24 24.78
CA SER A 391 -16.84 -40.24 24.39
C SER A 391 -17.07 -40.29 22.87
N GLY A 392 -16.02 -40.40 22.04
CA GLY A 392 -16.16 -40.58 20.58
C GLY A 392 -16.28 -39.30 19.78
N VAL A 393 -15.16 -38.73 19.33
CA VAL A 393 -15.11 -37.52 18.49
C VAL A 393 -14.04 -37.65 17.39
N TYR A 394 -14.24 -36.97 16.26
CA TYR A 394 -13.16 -36.78 15.29
C TYR A 394 -12.33 -35.57 15.69
N MET A 395 -11.00 -35.64 15.59
CA MET A 395 -10.09 -34.53 15.89
C MET A 395 -9.11 -34.29 14.75
N GLU A 396 -8.84 -33.03 14.45
CA GLU A 396 -7.83 -32.61 13.46
C GLU A 396 -6.75 -31.80 14.18
N LEU A 397 -5.49 -32.24 14.16
CA LEU A 397 -4.36 -31.51 14.74
C LEU A 397 -3.80 -30.52 13.72
N LEU A 398 -3.45 -29.31 14.16
CA LEU A 398 -3.02 -28.20 13.32
C LEU A 398 -1.68 -27.62 13.80
N ALA A 399 -0.76 -27.41 12.86
CA ALA A 399 0.40 -26.55 13.06
C ALA A 399 0.07 -25.15 12.52
N LEU A 400 0.27 -24.11 13.32
CA LEU A 400 -0.18 -22.76 13.05
C LEU A 400 1.00 -21.77 13.19
N ARG A 401 1.14 -20.83 12.27
CA ARG A 401 2.09 -19.71 12.38
C ARG A 401 1.36 -18.43 12.68
N PRO A 402 1.69 -17.70 13.77
CA PRO A 402 1.14 -16.37 13.96
C PRO A 402 1.57 -15.47 12.80
N ILE A 403 0.60 -14.87 12.14
CA ILE A 403 0.76 -13.81 11.16
C ILE A 403 0.37 -12.51 11.86
N LEU A 404 1.25 -11.51 11.79
CA LEU A 404 0.88 -10.14 12.14
C LEU A 404 0.22 -9.51 10.92
N VAL A 405 -1.10 -9.40 10.93
CA VAL A 405 -1.84 -8.62 9.94
C VAL A 405 -1.93 -7.19 10.45
N GLY A 406 -1.47 -6.23 9.64
CA GLY A 406 -1.21 -4.85 10.04
C GLY A 406 -2.41 -4.13 10.69
N TRP A 407 -2.09 -3.47 11.80
CA TRP A 407 -2.74 -2.28 12.39
C TRP A 407 -4.27 -2.28 12.49
N LYS A 408 -4.77 -2.94 13.55
CA LYS A 408 -5.87 -2.41 14.37
C LYS A 408 -5.36 -2.43 15.82
N GLN A 409 -5.58 -1.36 16.56
CA GLN A 409 -5.26 -1.28 17.97
C GLN A 409 -6.10 -2.34 18.71
N GLY A 410 -5.50 -3.52 18.92
CA GLY A 410 -6.17 -4.70 19.45
C GLY A 410 -5.35 -5.93 19.11
N LYS A 411 -4.63 -6.46 20.10
CA LYS A 411 -3.71 -7.60 19.99
C LYS A 411 -4.42 -8.91 19.60
N GLN A 412 -4.76 -9.10 18.34
CA GLN A 412 -5.22 -10.40 17.85
C GLN A 412 -4.16 -10.99 16.91
N ASN A 413 -3.55 -12.09 17.34
CA ASN A 413 -2.72 -12.91 16.47
C ASN A 413 -3.66 -13.61 15.49
N THR A 414 -3.57 -13.30 14.21
CA THR A 414 -4.08 -14.16 13.14
C THR A 414 -3.11 -15.30 12.92
N TYR A 415 -3.57 -16.46 12.42
CA TYR A 415 -2.71 -17.64 12.25
C TYR A 415 -2.82 -18.22 10.84
N LYS A 416 -1.68 -18.57 10.23
CA LYS A 416 -1.57 -19.36 9.00
C LYS A 416 -1.54 -20.83 9.38
N ILE A 417 -2.36 -21.68 8.76
CA ILE A 417 -2.20 -23.13 8.89
C ILE A 417 -0.95 -23.54 8.10
N LEU A 418 0.03 -24.13 8.77
CA LEU A 418 1.24 -24.70 8.17
C LEU A 418 1.03 -26.14 7.70
N GLY A 419 0.16 -26.88 8.39
CA GLY A 419 -0.31 -28.19 7.98
C GLY A 419 -1.26 -28.82 9.01
N SER A 420 -1.86 -29.95 8.64
CA SER A 420 -2.95 -30.62 9.37
C SER A 420 -2.79 -32.14 9.34
N SER A 421 -3.25 -32.83 10.41
CA SER A 421 -3.27 -34.30 10.46
C SER A 421 -4.43 -34.92 9.69
N GLY A 422 -5.35 -34.10 9.22
CA GLY A 422 -6.70 -34.52 8.86
C GLY A 422 -7.50 -34.98 10.09
N PRO A 423 -8.81 -35.25 9.92
CA PRO A 423 -9.67 -35.74 10.99
C PRO A 423 -9.34 -37.18 11.38
N ILE A 424 -9.18 -37.43 12.67
CA ILE A 424 -8.85 -38.73 13.26
C ILE A 424 -9.94 -39.07 14.28
N TRP A 425 -10.53 -40.26 14.17
CA TRP A 425 -11.52 -40.74 15.14
C TRP A 425 -10.88 -41.10 16.48
N VAL A 426 -11.40 -40.55 17.58
CA VAL A 426 -10.93 -40.82 18.94
C VAL A 426 -12.09 -41.27 19.81
N SER A 427 -12.18 -42.57 20.08
CA SER A 427 -13.36 -43.21 20.70
C SER A 427 -13.10 -43.95 22.01
N ARG A 428 -11.97 -43.69 22.69
CA ARG A 428 -11.69 -44.30 24.01
C ARG A 428 -11.26 -43.25 25.03
N THR A 429 -11.84 -43.36 26.22
CA THR A 429 -11.48 -42.59 27.40
C THR A 429 -10.10 -43.04 27.92
N SER A 430 -9.07 -42.24 27.58
CA SER A 430 -7.65 -42.32 28.04
C SER A 430 -6.80 -43.45 27.42
N LYS A 431 -5.47 -43.39 27.20
CA LYS A 431 -4.37 -42.44 27.50
C LYS A 431 -3.37 -42.54 26.34
N TYR A 432 -3.07 -41.46 25.61
CA TYR A 432 -2.10 -41.40 24.49
C TYR A 432 -2.62 -41.85 23.12
N VAL A 433 -2.87 -40.88 22.24
CA VAL A 433 -2.89 -41.07 20.79
C VAL A 433 -1.53 -40.62 20.26
N ASN A 434 -0.69 -41.57 19.83
CA ASN A 434 0.57 -41.26 19.14
C ASN A 434 0.33 -41.32 17.64
N HIS A 435 0.55 -40.20 16.94
CA HIS A 435 0.31 -40.10 15.51
C HIS A 435 1.54 -39.66 14.74
N LYS A 436 1.96 -40.44 13.74
CA LYS A 436 3.10 -40.16 12.86
C LYS A 436 2.73 -39.64 11.46
N GLN A 437 1.55 -39.04 11.26
CA GLN A 437 1.02 -38.74 9.90
C GLN A 437 1.11 -37.27 9.45
N LEU A 438 1.87 -36.40 10.11
CA LEU A 438 2.21 -35.14 9.46
C LEU A 438 3.42 -35.37 8.55
N GLU A 439 3.22 -35.24 7.25
CA GLU A 439 4.34 -35.05 6.31
C GLU A 439 5.14 -33.84 6.79
N GLY A 440 6.31 -34.11 7.37
CA GLY A 440 6.81 -33.28 8.46
C GLY A 440 6.87 -31.77 8.15
N ILE A 441 6.12 -31.03 8.95
CA ILE A 441 5.91 -29.60 8.83
C ILE A 441 7.02 -28.88 9.58
N ASP A 442 7.67 -27.93 8.93
CA ASP A 442 8.68 -27.08 9.54
C ASP A 442 8.02 -25.97 10.39
N ILE A 443 8.36 -25.95 11.68
CA ILE A 443 7.86 -24.98 12.66
C ILE A 443 8.97 -24.10 13.22
N GLN A 444 8.61 -22.89 13.65
CA GLN A 444 9.44 -21.81 14.23
C GLN A 444 9.19 -21.66 15.74
N PRO A 445 10.09 -21.03 16.53
CA PRO A 445 9.92 -20.83 17.98
C PRO A 445 8.66 -20.07 18.43
N HIS A 446 7.93 -19.46 17.51
CA HIS A 446 6.68 -18.73 17.79
C HIS A 446 5.46 -19.38 17.13
N ASP A 447 5.66 -20.48 16.41
CA ASP A 447 4.54 -21.25 15.88
C ASP A 447 3.79 -21.89 17.04
N VAL A 448 2.51 -22.13 16.79
CA VAL A 448 1.55 -22.63 17.76
C VAL A 448 0.96 -23.92 17.23
N VAL A 449 0.70 -24.83 18.13
CA VAL A 449 -0.02 -26.07 17.87
C VAL A 449 -1.46 -25.88 18.30
N GLY A 450 -2.40 -26.32 17.47
CA GLY A 450 -3.83 -26.35 17.79
C GLY A 450 -4.51 -27.66 17.38
N PHE A 451 -5.81 -27.76 17.64
CA PHE A 451 -6.67 -28.83 17.10
C PHE A 451 -8.10 -28.35 16.81
N GLY A 452 -8.80 -29.00 15.88
CA GLY A 452 -10.23 -28.91 15.65
C GLY A 452 -10.94 -30.20 16.09
N VAL A 453 -12.24 -30.12 16.42
CA VAL A 453 -13.05 -31.27 16.86
C VAL A 453 -14.31 -31.33 15.99
N PHE A 454 -14.71 -32.53 15.57
CA PHE A 454 -15.92 -32.78 14.78
C PHE A 454 -16.75 -33.85 15.49
N LEU A 455 -18.07 -33.64 15.54
CA LEU A 455 -19.00 -34.56 16.21
C LEU A 455 -19.44 -35.67 15.25
N ASP A 456 -19.64 -36.85 15.81
CA ASP A 456 -20.20 -38.02 15.14
C ASP A 456 -21.72 -37.86 14.95
N GLY A 457 -22.09 -36.95 14.06
CA GLY A 457 -23.46 -36.62 13.73
C GLY A 457 -23.66 -36.71 12.22
N GLN A 458 -23.90 -37.93 11.75
CA GLN A 458 -24.11 -38.37 10.36
C GLN A 458 -22.83 -38.88 9.69
N ASN A 459 -22.96 -40.03 9.02
CA ASN A 459 -21.96 -40.71 8.19
C ASN A 459 -21.44 -39.78 7.07
N MET A 460 -20.62 -38.79 7.40
CA MET A 460 -19.92 -37.98 6.43
C MET A 460 -18.69 -38.75 5.96
N SER A 461 -18.55 -38.89 4.64
CA SER A 461 -17.35 -39.48 4.08
C SER A 461 -16.13 -38.59 4.36
N SER A 462 -14.94 -39.18 4.54
CA SER A 462 -13.69 -38.44 4.76
C SER A 462 -13.40 -37.38 3.68
N THR A 463 -13.99 -37.55 2.49
CA THR A 463 -13.88 -36.65 1.34
C THR A 463 -14.73 -35.39 1.48
N GLU A 464 -15.86 -35.44 2.19
CA GLU A 464 -16.74 -34.27 2.41
C GLU A 464 -16.18 -33.31 3.46
N LEU A 465 -15.41 -33.81 4.43
CA LEU A 465 -14.73 -33.01 5.45
C LEU A 465 -13.55 -32.20 4.88
N ALA A 466 -12.80 -32.75 3.92
CA ALA A 466 -11.65 -32.06 3.32
C ALA A 466 -12.04 -30.80 2.51
N ASN A 467 -13.24 -30.80 1.93
CA ASN A 467 -13.74 -29.74 1.04
C ASN A 467 -14.31 -28.50 1.76
N GLN A 468 -14.51 -28.55 3.08
CA GLN A 468 -15.01 -27.40 3.88
C GLN A 468 -13.90 -26.53 4.50
N SER A 469 -12.62 -26.76 4.15
CA SER A 469 -11.43 -26.28 4.89
C SER A 469 -11.06 -24.79 4.76
N SER A 470 -11.93 -23.90 4.28
CA SER A 470 -11.60 -22.48 4.03
C SER A 470 -12.09 -21.46 5.08
N GLU A 471 -12.66 -21.88 6.21
CA GLU A 471 -13.16 -20.95 7.22
C GLU A 471 -12.13 -20.56 8.31
N LYS A 472 -12.17 -19.27 8.69
CA LYS A 472 -11.29 -18.57 9.64
C LYS A 472 -11.29 -19.25 11.02
N LEU A 473 -10.12 -19.49 11.61
CA LEU A 473 -9.98 -20.06 12.95
C LEU A 473 -9.87 -18.98 14.05
N CYS A 474 -10.64 -19.12 15.12
CA CYS A 474 -10.48 -18.35 16.36
C CYS A 474 -9.70 -19.15 17.42
N ILE A 475 -8.76 -18.50 18.13
CA ILE A 475 -7.90 -19.12 19.16
C ILE A 475 -8.20 -18.51 20.54
N GLY A 476 -8.33 -19.33 21.59
CA GLY A 476 -8.31 -18.81 22.96
C GLY A 476 -7.89 -19.86 24.01
N SER A 477 -6.93 -19.50 24.86
CA SER A 477 -6.55 -20.24 26.07
C SER A 477 -7.22 -19.61 27.28
N ARG A 478 -8.07 -20.36 28.00
CA ARG A 478 -8.80 -20.00 29.26
C ARG A 478 -9.59 -18.68 29.30
N GLY A 479 -9.47 -17.81 28.30
CA GLY A 479 -10.15 -16.51 28.18
C GLY A 479 -11.46 -16.56 27.40
N CYS A 480 -11.82 -17.68 26.77
CA CYS A 480 -13.05 -17.83 26.01
C CYS A 480 -14.32 -17.64 26.87
N GLU A 481 -14.24 -17.86 28.18
CA GLU A 481 -15.41 -17.80 29.08
C GLU A 481 -15.69 -16.41 29.67
N LYS A 482 -14.69 -15.51 29.75
CA LYS A 482 -14.81 -14.28 30.56
C LYS A 482 -15.04 -12.99 29.78
N ALA A 483 -15.00 -13.02 28.45
CA ALA A 483 -14.84 -11.80 27.69
C ALA A 483 -15.75 -11.64 26.46
N ASN A 484 -16.67 -12.57 26.19
CA ASN A 484 -17.61 -12.48 25.05
C ASN A 484 -16.94 -12.21 23.68
N PHE A 485 -15.65 -12.52 23.52
CA PHE A 485 -14.89 -12.20 22.30
C PHE A 485 -14.86 -13.31 21.23
N CYS A 486 -15.60 -14.41 21.46
CA CYS A 486 -15.86 -15.47 20.48
C CYS A 486 -17.38 -15.62 20.26
N SER A 487 -18.04 -14.59 19.75
CA SER A 487 -19.45 -14.65 19.34
C SER A 487 -19.56 -15.08 17.88
N PHE A 488 -19.37 -16.37 17.62
CA PHE A 488 -20.19 -17.02 16.59
C PHE A 488 -21.43 -17.57 17.32
N ASP A 489 -22.62 -17.31 16.80
CA ASP A 489 -23.89 -17.76 17.35
C ASP A 489 -24.05 -19.27 17.20
N SER A 490 -23.38 -19.99 18.09
CA SER A 490 -23.77 -21.28 18.66
C SER A 490 -22.57 -21.75 19.47
N LEU A 491 -22.56 -21.43 20.77
CA LEU A 491 -21.85 -22.31 21.68
C LEU A 491 -22.40 -23.72 21.43
N PRO A 492 -21.56 -24.75 21.20
CA PRO A 492 -22.09 -26.11 21.21
C PRO A 492 -22.80 -26.30 22.55
N PRO A 493 -23.93 -27.03 22.58
CA PRO A 493 -24.70 -27.25 23.79
C PRO A 493 -23.77 -27.50 24.99
N LYS A 494 -23.99 -26.82 26.13
CA LYS A 494 -23.14 -26.94 27.34
C LYS A 494 -22.88 -28.40 27.75
N GLU A 495 -23.73 -29.33 27.34
CA GLU A 495 -23.63 -30.78 27.51
C GLU A 495 -22.47 -31.46 26.74
N LEU A 496 -21.83 -30.79 25.77
CA LEU A 496 -20.72 -31.32 24.97
C LEU A 496 -19.35 -31.05 25.61
N TRP A 497 -19.16 -29.88 26.23
CA TRP A 497 -17.91 -29.53 26.91
C TRP A 497 -17.67 -30.38 28.16
N THR A 498 -18.72 -30.90 28.79
CA THR A 498 -18.60 -31.80 29.93
C THR A 498 -18.09 -33.20 29.54
N LYS A 499 -17.98 -33.52 28.24
CA LYS A 499 -17.61 -34.85 27.72
C LYS A 499 -16.25 -34.92 27.01
N LEU A 500 -15.51 -33.80 26.90
CA LEU A 500 -14.18 -33.77 26.30
C LEU A 500 -13.23 -32.96 27.18
N GLU A 501 -12.27 -33.64 27.83
CA GLU A 501 -11.18 -32.99 28.56
C GLU A 501 -9.85 -33.28 27.84
N VAL A 502 -9.24 -32.23 27.27
CA VAL A 502 -7.88 -32.31 26.72
C VAL A 502 -6.89 -31.94 27.82
N ARG A 503 -6.11 -32.92 28.28
CA ARG A 503 -5.17 -32.73 29.39
C ARG A 503 -3.80 -32.26 28.93
N ARG A 504 -3.33 -32.77 27.78
CA ARG A 504 -1.97 -32.49 27.28
C ARG A 504 -1.85 -32.71 25.78
N VAL A 505 -1.12 -31.81 25.12
CA VAL A 505 -0.63 -31.95 23.73
C VAL A 505 0.89 -31.85 23.74
N VAL A 506 1.60 -32.75 23.07
CA VAL A 506 3.06 -32.69 22.93
C VAL A 506 3.45 -32.88 21.46
N PRO A 507 3.97 -31.85 20.77
CA PRO A 507 4.63 -32.06 19.48
C PRO A 507 5.95 -32.79 19.68
N HIS A 508 6.20 -33.82 18.87
CA HIS A 508 7.56 -34.35 18.70
C HIS A 508 8.21 -33.62 17.54
N VAL A 509 9.22 -32.83 17.89
CA VAL A 509 10.00 -32.04 16.94
C VAL A 509 11.32 -32.74 16.74
N GLU A 510 11.56 -33.27 15.54
CA GLU A 510 12.91 -33.60 15.13
C GLU A 510 13.62 -32.26 14.89
N ALA A 511 14.55 -31.93 15.78
CA ALA A 511 15.36 -30.74 15.61
C ALA A 511 15.98 -30.82 14.22
N ASN A 512 15.76 -29.79 13.40
CA ASN A 512 16.46 -29.71 12.13
C ASN A 512 17.95 -29.91 12.45
N PRO A 513 18.64 -30.89 11.81
CA PRO A 513 20.05 -31.13 12.08
C PRO A 513 20.70 -29.76 12.01
N PRO A 514 21.38 -29.29 13.08
CA PRO A 514 21.75 -27.90 13.24
C PRO A 514 22.28 -27.43 11.91
N SER A 515 21.52 -26.54 11.25
CA SER A 515 21.88 -26.02 9.94
C SER A 515 23.33 -25.62 10.10
N LYS A 516 24.26 -26.31 9.41
CA LYS A 516 25.71 -26.24 9.66
C LYS A 516 26.01 -24.83 10.14
N PRO A 517 26.39 -24.64 11.43
CA PRO A 517 26.28 -23.36 12.13
C PRO A 517 26.69 -22.28 11.16
N ALA A 518 25.72 -21.42 10.77
CA ALA A 518 25.80 -20.53 9.62
C ALA A 518 27.24 -20.06 9.54
N ARG A 519 27.98 -20.66 8.59
CA ARG A 519 29.44 -20.74 8.63
C ARG A 519 29.92 -19.33 8.86
N ARG A 520 30.36 -18.99 10.10
CA ARG A 520 30.57 -17.62 10.59
C ARG A 520 31.07 -16.83 9.39
N GLN A 521 30.18 -16.05 8.76
CA GLN A 521 30.52 -15.45 7.48
C GLN A 521 31.79 -14.68 7.77
N LYS A 522 32.87 -14.95 7.02
CA LYS A 522 34.07 -14.12 7.09
C LYS A 522 33.55 -12.69 7.03
N PHE A 523 33.83 -11.91 8.07
CA PHE A 523 33.28 -10.57 8.27
C PHE A 523 33.08 -9.87 6.92
N PHE A 524 31.82 -9.75 6.52
CA PHE A 524 31.47 -9.01 5.31
C PHE A 524 31.82 -7.55 5.59
N LYS A 525 32.99 -7.11 5.12
CA LYS A 525 33.45 -5.75 5.37
C LYS A 525 32.72 -4.81 4.42
N VAL A 526 31.72 -4.12 4.95
CA VAL A 526 30.99 -3.07 4.23
C VAL A 526 31.95 -1.94 3.86
N MET A 527 31.71 -1.31 2.71
CA MET A 527 32.41 -0.10 2.31
C MET A 527 32.24 0.98 3.39
N GLU A 528 33.30 1.70 3.74
CA GLU A 528 33.23 2.75 4.78
C GLU A 528 32.16 3.80 4.47
N ALA A 529 32.01 4.16 3.19
CA ALA A 529 30.97 5.07 2.69
C ALA A 529 29.52 4.59 2.93
N LEU A 530 29.32 3.30 3.19
CA LEU A 530 28.02 2.67 3.44
C LEU A 530 27.85 2.25 4.90
N ASP A 531 28.86 2.46 5.76
CA ASP A 531 28.77 2.08 7.16
C ASP A 531 27.86 3.04 7.93
N ILE A 532 26.64 2.57 8.19
CA ILE A 532 25.63 3.27 8.98
C ILE A 532 25.43 2.66 10.37
N SER A 533 26.38 1.82 10.83
CA SER A 533 26.32 1.13 12.13
C SER A 533 25.95 2.04 13.31
N SER A 534 26.43 3.29 13.31
CA SER A 534 26.16 4.29 14.35
C SER A 534 24.71 4.79 14.39
N PHE A 535 23.94 4.58 13.31
CA PHE A 535 22.55 5.00 13.19
C PHE A 535 21.54 3.84 13.36
N VAL A 536 22.03 2.59 13.37
CA VAL A 536 21.18 1.40 13.47
C VAL A 536 20.93 1.03 14.92
N ASN A 537 19.68 0.75 15.26
CA ASN A 537 19.29 0.17 16.54
C ASN A 537 18.22 -0.91 16.36
N VAL A 538 17.83 -1.58 17.44
CA VAL A 538 16.91 -2.73 17.43
C VAL A 538 15.54 -2.39 16.83
N ASN A 539 15.16 -1.11 16.84
CA ASN A 539 13.88 -0.63 16.33
C ASN A 539 13.97 -0.07 14.90
N THR A 540 15.16 0.04 14.30
CA THR A 540 15.30 0.63 12.97
C THR A 540 14.53 -0.17 11.92
N THR A 541 13.54 0.47 11.31
CA THR A 541 12.66 -0.09 10.27
C THR A 541 13.31 -0.08 8.88
N TYR A 542 12.66 -0.73 7.91
CA TYR A 542 13.11 -0.69 6.51
C TYR A 542 13.04 0.73 5.92
N GLU A 543 11.97 1.47 6.21
CA GLU A 543 11.80 2.85 5.74
C GLU A 543 12.83 3.81 6.36
N GLU A 544 13.13 3.65 7.65
CA GLU A 544 14.19 4.42 8.31
C GLU A 544 15.57 4.07 7.73
N LEU A 545 15.83 2.78 7.45
CA LEU A 545 17.04 2.34 6.76
C LEU A 545 17.20 3.04 5.40
N LEU A 546 16.17 3.03 4.56
CA LEU A 546 16.20 3.71 3.25
C LEU A 546 16.44 5.23 3.42
N THR A 547 15.81 5.85 4.41
CA THR A 547 15.97 7.29 4.71
C THR A 547 17.40 7.62 5.15
N LEU A 548 18.00 6.81 6.04
CA LEU A 548 19.39 6.98 6.48
C LEU A 548 20.34 6.90 5.29
N ARG A 549 20.10 5.92 4.42
CA ARG A 549 20.86 5.67 3.22
C ARG A 549 20.78 6.82 2.22
N GLN A 550 19.60 7.35 1.93
CA GLN A 550 19.44 8.50 1.02
C GLN A 550 20.25 9.74 1.44
N ARG A 551 20.55 9.87 2.74
CA ARG A 551 21.35 10.97 3.30
C ARG A 551 22.85 10.77 3.18
N LEU A 552 23.32 9.58 2.80
CA LEU A 552 24.74 9.32 2.62
C LEU A 552 25.29 10.18 1.48
N ASP A 553 26.42 10.82 1.77
CA ASP A 553 27.08 11.76 0.86
C ASP A 553 28.56 11.43 0.84
N HIS A 554 28.95 10.55 -0.08
CA HIS A 554 30.33 10.14 -0.21
C HIS A 554 30.67 9.91 -1.69
N PRO A 555 31.82 10.41 -2.20
CA PRO A 555 32.15 10.36 -3.63
C PRO A 555 32.23 8.93 -4.19
N ASP A 556 32.61 7.95 -3.36
CA ASP A 556 32.65 6.54 -3.77
C ASP A 556 31.27 5.96 -4.08
N LEU A 557 30.18 6.55 -3.57
CA LEU A 557 28.82 6.08 -3.83
C LEU A 557 28.36 6.38 -5.26
N GLY A 558 29.02 7.29 -5.98
CA GLY A 558 28.70 7.59 -7.36
C GLY A 558 28.86 6.37 -8.30
N ILE A 559 29.56 5.30 -7.89
CA ILE A 559 29.68 4.07 -8.69
C ILE A 559 28.35 3.31 -8.83
N PHE A 560 27.41 3.52 -7.90
CA PHE A 560 26.09 2.89 -7.92
C PHE A 560 25.07 3.70 -8.71
N GLU A 561 25.23 5.03 -8.72
CA GLU A 561 24.24 5.96 -9.28
C GLU A 561 24.64 6.49 -10.67
N ASP A 562 25.93 6.47 -11.02
CA ASP A 562 26.41 6.73 -12.38
C ASP A 562 26.45 5.41 -13.17
N LYS A 563 25.47 5.24 -14.05
CA LYS A 563 25.30 4.03 -14.87
C LYS A 563 26.48 3.78 -15.82
N ILE A 564 27.32 4.78 -16.13
CA ILE A 564 28.54 4.60 -16.93
C ILE A 564 29.63 4.01 -16.05
N ARG A 565 29.83 4.54 -14.85
CA ARG A 565 30.80 4.00 -13.87
C ARG A 565 30.44 2.59 -13.46
N LEU A 566 29.17 2.31 -13.21
CA LEU A 566 28.65 0.97 -12.95
C LEU A 566 29.15 -0.06 -13.98
N ARG A 567 29.05 0.28 -15.28
CA ARG A 567 29.42 -0.58 -16.40
C ARG A 567 30.91 -0.69 -16.64
N ARG A 568 31.67 0.37 -16.38
CA ARG A 568 33.12 0.41 -16.63
C ARG A 568 33.95 -0.10 -15.46
N GLU A 569 33.43 0.05 -14.24
CA GLU A 569 34.16 -0.21 -13.00
C GLU A 569 33.56 -1.40 -12.25
N LEU A 570 32.33 -1.29 -11.74
CA LEU A 570 31.80 -2.26 -10.77
C LEU A 570 31.50 -3.64 -11.40
N LEU A 571 30.73 -3.69 -12.48
CA LEU A 571 30.28 -4.96 -13.07
C LEU A 571 31.44 -5.79 -13.67
N PRO A 572 32.38 -5.20 -14.43
CA PRO A 572 33.56 -5.93 -14.91
C PRO A 572 34.42 -6.47 -13.76
N ALA A 573 34.58 -5.69 -12.70
CA ALA A 573 35.41 -6.07 -11.57
C ALA A 573 34.73 -7.17 -10.71
N ALA A 574 33.40 -7.19 -10.64
CA ALA A 574 32.63 -8.32 -10.14
C ALA A 574 32.66 -9.53 -11.09
N GLY A 575 33.16 -9.39 -12.31
CA GLY A 575 33.21 -10.45 -13.32
C GLY A 575 31.81 -10.95 -13.70
N VAL A 576 30.87 -10.02 -13.90
CA VAL A 576 29.51 -10.30 -14.39
C VAL A 576 29.27 -9.51 -15.68
N LEU A 577 28.32 -9.99 -16.50
CA LEU A 577 27.98 -9.31 -17.75
C LEU A 577 27.03 -8.14 -17.47
N ALA A 578 27.35 -6.98 -18.05
CA ALA A 578 26.43 -5.85 -18.18
C ALA A 578 25.71 -5.92 -19.52
N THR A 579 24.55 -5.25 -19.66
CA THR A 579 23.89 -5.11 -20.95
C THR A 579 24.86 -4.57 -22.01
N PRO A 580 24.96 -5.19 -23.21
CA PRO A 580 25.89 -4.75 -24.23
C PRO A 580 25.68 -3.28 -24.56
N SER A 581 26.71 -2.47 -24.35
CA SER A 581 26.61 -1.02 -24.50
C SER A 581 27.14 -0.59 -25.87
N ILE A 582 26.32 0.17 -26.59
CA ILE A 582 26.62 0.76 -27.91
C ILE A 582 27.39 2.08 -27.73
N HIS A 583 26.96 2.91 -26.78
CA HIS A 583 27.55 4.22 -26.49
C HIS A 583 27.47 4.54 -24.99
N LEU A 584 28.54 5.14 -24.45
CA LEU A 584 28.68 5.53 -23.05
C LEU A 584 29.51 6.82 -22.98
N SER A 585 28.86 7.96 -22.74
CA SER A 585 29.58 9.24 -22.71
C SER A 585 28.94 10.27 -21.76
N ASN A 586 29.79 11.13 -21.20
CA ASN A 586 29.42 12.29 -20.40
C ASN A 586 29.59 13.62 -21.16
N ASP A 587 30.07 13.57 -22.40
CA ASP A 587 30.49 14.74 -23.19
C ASP A 587 29.99 14.74 -24.65
N ASP A 588 29.61 13.57 -25.16
CA ASP A 588 29.10 13.32 -26.50
C ASP A 588 27.65 12.83 -26.44
N PHE A 589 26.75 13.77 -26.66
CA PHE A 589 25.31 13.56 -26.60
C PHE A 589 24.67 13.36 -27.98
N ASP A 590 25.45 13.36 -29.08
CA ASP A 590 24.96 13.06 -30.43
C ASP A 590 24.78 11.54 -30.59
N ILE A 591 23.60 11.06 -30.20
CA ILE A 591 23.29 9.63 -30.19
C ILE A 591 22.77 9.13 -31.53
N ILE A 592 22.29 10.01 -32.43
CA ILE A 592 21.69 9.62 -33.71
C ILE A 592 22.67 8.78 -34.53
N ARG A 593 23.95 9.14 -34.55
CA ARG A 593 24.99 8.40 -35.27
C ARG A 593 25.17 6.96 -34.79
N PHE A 594 24.86 6.66 -33.53
CA PHE A 594 24.94 5.32 -32.96
C PHE A 594 23.66 4.52 -33.16
N LEU A 595 22.53 5.20 -33.34
CA LEU A 595 21.21 4.60 -33.52
C LEU A 595 20.83 4.38 -34.98
N HIS A 596 21.45 5.08 -35.92
CA HIS A 596 21.11 4.98 -37.33
C HIS A 596 21.20 3.53 -37.85
N GLY A 597 20.11 3.02 -38.40
CA GLY A 597 19.99 1.64 -38.91
C GLY A 597 19.73 0.57 -37.83
N ARG A 598 19.74 0.92 -36.53
CA ARG A 598 19.41 -0.02 -35.45
C ARG A 598 17.90 -0.12 -35.27
N LYS A 599 17.44 -1.36 -35.09
CA LYS A 599 16.03 -1.67 -34.84
C LYS A 599 15.70 -1.77 -33.35
N SER A 600 16.65 -2.23 -32.55
CA SER A 600 16.43 -2.55 -31.13
C SER A 600 17.52 -1.91 -30.29
N TYR A 601 17.15 -1.07 -29.33
CA TYR A 601 18.09 -0.39 -28.44
C TYR A 601 17.37 0.19 -27.22
N VAL A 602 18.16 0.52 -26.20
CA VAL A 602 17.67 1.26 -25.03
C VAL A 602 18.51 2.52 -24.84
N VAL A 603 17.88 3.69 -24.70
CA VAL A 603 18.56 4.96 -24.38
C VAL A 603 18.17 5.41 -22.99
N LYS A 604 19.15 5.75 -22.15
CA LYS A 604 18.95 6.18 -20.76
C LYS A 604 19.90 7.35 -20.41
N PRO A 605 19.47 8.32 -19.59
CA PRO A 605 20.42 9.17 -18.87
C PRO A 605 21.28 8.31 -17.94
N SER A 606 22.57 8.62 -17.81
CA SER A 606 23.45 7.88 -16.90
C SER A 606 23.31 8.29 -15.43
N HIS A 607 22.74 9.47 -15.19
CA HIS A 607 22.77 10.21 -13.92
C HIS A 607 21.37 10.52 -13.37
N MET A 608 20.33 9.82 -13.83
CA MET A 608 18.96 9.98 -13.36
C MET A 608 18.31 8.60 -13.17
N SER A 609 17.37 8.49 -12.24
CA SER A 609 16.60 7.26 -11.99
C SER A 609 15.25 7.24 -12.72
N GLU A 610 14.81 8.38 -13.25
CA GLU A 610 13.43 8.53 -13.71
C GLU A 610 13.14 7.83 -15.04
N SER A 611 12.10 7.00 -15.06
CA SER A 611 11.73 6.17 -16.21
C SER A 611 11.21 6.96 -17.42
N GLN A 612 10.69 8.19 -17.23
CA GLN A 612 10.20 9.04 -18.33
C GLN A 612 11.30 9.44 -19.33
N ASN A 613 12.57 9.36 -18.93
CA ASN A 613 13.71 9.70 -19.78
C ASN A 613 14.33 8.44 -20.42
N VAL A 614 13.68 7.28 -20.28
CA VAL A 614 14.15 5.99 -20.82
C VAL A 614 13.38 5.64 -22.08
N PHE A 615 14.11 5.32 -23.15
CA PHE A 615 13.56 4.88 -24.42
C PHE A 615 13.90 3.42 -24.65
N VAL A 616 12.93 2.53 -24.57
CA VAL A 616 13.08 1.10 -24.89
C VAL A 616 12.51 0.87 -26.29
N VAL A 617 13.36 0.85 -27.31
CA VAL A 617 12.91 0.88 -28.72
C VAL A 617 13.10 -0.47 -29.40
N HIS A 618 12.05 -0.95 -30.08
CA HIS A 618 12.09 -2.09 -30.98
C HIS A 618 11.27 -1.81 -32.24
N ASP A 619 11.89 -1.92 -33.42
CA ASP A 619 11.30 -1.64 -34.73
C ASP A 619 10.58 -0.27 -34.81
N GLY A 620 11.24 0.76 -34.26
CA GLY A 620 10.72 2.15 -34.23
C GLY A 620 9.56 2.36 -33.25
N ARG A 621 9.31 1.40 -32.35
CA ARG A 621 8.29 1.49 -31.30
C ARG A 621 8.93 1.57 -29.93
N ASN A 622 8.54 2.55 -29.12
CA ASN A 622 8.91 2.65 -27.72
C ASN A 622 8.00 1.73 -26.88
N LEU A 623 8.56 0.59 -26.45
CA LEU A 623 7.87 -0.46 -25.69
C LEU A 623 7.41 0.03 -24.32
N LEU A 624 8.13 0.95 -23.70
CA LEU A 624 7.75 1.51 -22.39
C LEU A 624 6.52 2.42 -22.53
N LYS A 625 6.49 3.29 -23.55
CA LYS A 625 5.30 4.08 -23.89
C LYS A 625 4.10 3.19 -24.24
N MET A 626 4.31 2.07 -24.94
CA MET A 626 3.25 1.07 -25.19
C MET A 626 2.66 0.52 -23.91
N ALA A 627 3.50 0.12 -22.96
CA ALA A 627 3.06 -0.41 -21.66
C ALA A 627 2.25 0.62 -20.86
N TRP A 628 2.51 1.91 -21.06
CA TRP A 628 1.75 3.02 -20.46
C TRP A 628 0.54 3.47 -21.28
N GLY A 629 0.22 2.80 -22.40
CA GLY A 629 -0.89 3.16 -23.28
C GLY A 629 -0.71 4.47 -24.06
N GLN A 630 0.53 4.94 -24.22
CA GLN A 630 0.87 6.16 -24.97
C GLN A 630 1.16 5.85 -26.46
N PRO A 631 1.15 6.88 -27.34
CA PRO A 631 1.62 6.72 -28.72
C PRO A 631 3.04 6.13 -28.74
N PHE A 632 3.19 5.02 -29.46
CA PHE A 632 4.38 4.19 -29.37
C PHE A 632 5.41 4.47 -30.44
N LYS A 633 5.03 5.09 -31.55
CA LYS A 633 5.98 5.42 -32.62
C LYS A 633 6.92 6.50 -32.10
N VAL A 634 8.22 6.24 -32.16
CA VAL A 634 9.26 7.20 -31.74
C VAL A 634 10.18 7.49 -32.92
N TYR A 635 10.57 8.75 -33.07
CA TYR A 635 11.50 9.21 -34.09
C TYR A 635 12.87 9.48 -33.48
N LEU A 636 13.95 9.31 -34.23
CA LEU A 636 15.32 9.48 -33.69
C LEU A 636 15.56 10.92 -33.20
N GLU A 637 14.95 11.90 -33.87
CA GLU A 637 15.00 13.30 -33.51
C GLU A 637 14.38 13.55 -32.13
N GLU A 638 13.25 12.90 -31.81
CA GLU A 638 12.61 12.98 -30.49
C GLU A 638 13.53 12.44 -29.39
N ILE A 639 14.20 11.31 -29.66
CA ILE A 639 15.14 10.72 -28.68
C ILE A 639 16.34 11.65 -28.50
N GLN A 640 16.89 12.20 -29.58
CA GLN A 640 18.00 13.14 -29.53
C GLN A 640 17.66 14.43 -28.77
N ASP A 641 16.46 14.98 -28.99
CA ASP A 641 15.97 16.14 -28.26
C ASP A 641 15.82 15.84 -26.77
N ALA A 642 15.33 14.65 -26.41
CA ALA A 642 15.27 14.21 -25.01
C ALA A 642 16.66 14.09 -24.38
N VAL A 643 17.64 13.50 -25.08
CA VAL A 643 19.04 13.44 -24.63
C VAL A 643 19.62 14.83 -24.40
N ASN A 644 19.40 15.75 -25.34
CA ASN A 644 19.82 17.15 -25.21
C ASN A 644 19.13 17.87 -24.04
N GLY A 645 17.91 17.46 -23.70
CA GLY A 645 17.15 17.96 -22.57
C GLY A 645 17.72 17.48 -21.24
N PHE A 646 17.90 16.17 -21.05
CA PHE A 646 18.37 15.62 -19.78
C PHE A 646 19.88 15.80 -19.56
N SER A 647 20.69 16.01 -20.60
CA SER A 647 22.11 16.34 -20.44
C SER A 647 22.35 17.68 -19.73
N LYS A 648 21.34 18.56 -19.73
CA LYS A 648 21.36 19.86 -19.05
C LYS A 648 20.71 19.83 -17.67
N LYS A 649 20.19 18.67 -17.24
CA LYS A 649 19.51 18.48 -15.97
C LYS A 649 20.39 17.65 -15.04
N THR A 650 20.22 17.86 -13.75
CA THR A 650 20.68 16.94 -12.71
C THR A 650 19.50 16.06 -12.28
N ALA A 651 19.81 15.00 -11.52
CA ALA A 651 18.80 14.33 -10.70
C ALA A 651 18.09 15.32 -9.76
N LEU A 652 16.89 14.94 -9.31
CA LEU A 652 16.06 15.80 -8.47
C LEU A 652 16.68 15.92 -7.07
N GLU A 653 16.55 17.09 -6.43
CA GLU A 653 17.20 17.38 -5.14
C GLU A 653 16.80 16.43 -4.00
N TRP A 654 15.67 15.75 -4.12
CA TRP A 654 15.18 14.77 -3.13
C TRP A 654 15.68 13.34 -3.39
N GLU A 655 16.33 13.09 -4.53
CA GLU A 655 17.02 11.82 -4.77
C GLU A 655 18.28 11.70 -3.90
N CYS A 656 18.93 10.54 -3.92
CA CYS A 656 20.14 10.36 -3.13
C CYS A 656 21.25 11.31 -3.60
N ARG A 657 22.06 11.81 -2.66
CA ARG A 657 23.12 12.79 -2.97
C ARG A 657 24.16 12.26 -3.96
N ALA A 658 24.42 10.95 -3.92
CA ALA A 658 25.29 10.29 -4.87
C ALA A 658 24.78 10.42 -6.32
N LEU A 659 23.46 10.33 -6.55
CA LEU A 659 22.85 10.51 -7.87
C LEU A 659 22.80 11.99 -8.27
N VAL A 660 22.45 12.88 -7.33
CA VAL A 660 22.46 14.34 -7.56
C VAL A 660 23.84 14.85 -7.97
N SER A 661 24.91 14.24 -7.44
CA SER A 661 26.30 14.57 -7.78
C SER A 661 26.85 13.84 -9.00
N SER A 662 26.12 12.87 -9.56
CA SER A 662 26.52 12.16 -10.78
C SER A 662 26.62 13.11 -11.97
N LYS A 663 27.67 12.95 -12.76
CA LYS A 663 27.88 13.78 -13.95
C LYS A 663 26.83 13.44 -15.01
N PRO A 664 26.24 14.45 -15.68
CA PRO A 664 25.38 14.20 -16.82
C PRO A 664 26.03 13.29 -17.85
N GLY A 665 25.27 12.33 -18.36
CA GLY A 665 25.73 11.40 -19.37
C GLY A 665 24.59 10.63 -20.00
N VAL A 666 24.93 9.89 -21.06
CA VAL A 666 23.99 9.08 -21.83
C VAL A 666 24.55 7.69 -22.06
N ILE A 667 23.66 6.73 -22.02
CA ILE A 667 23.94 5.33 -22.30
C ILE A 667 23.00 4.87 -23.39
N VAL A 668 23.57 4.19 -24.38
CA VAL A 668 22.84 3.46 -25.41
C VAL A 668 23.21 1.98 -25.27
N GLU A 669 22.22 1.13 -25.03
CA GLU A 669 22.36 -0.32 -24.84
C GLU A 669 21.69 -1.09 -25.97
N GLU A 670 22.15 -2.31 -26.21
CA GLU A 670 21.39 -3.29 -26.97
C GLU A 670 20.17 -3.75 -26.15
N LEU A 671 19.02 -3.89 -26.81
CA LEU A 671 17.82 -4.38 -26.15
C LEU A 671 17.94 -5.88 -25.90
N VAL A 672 17.92 -6.28 -24.63
CA VAL A 672 17.91 -7.68 -24.20
C VAL A 672 16.48 -8.19 -24.15
N LEU A 673 16.19 -9.27 -24.88
CA LEU A 673 14.85 -9.86 -24.99
C LEU A 673 14.90 -11.33 -24.60
N ALA A 674 13.97 -11.73 -23.75
CA ALA A 674 13.70 -13.12 -23.42
C ALA A 674 12.75 -13.74 -24.45
N ASN A 675 12.98 -15.02 -24.76
CA ASN A 675 12.01 -15.84 -25.46
C ASN A 675 11.02 -16.36 -24.43
N LYS A 676 9.78 -15.85 -24.42
CA LYS A 676 8.70 -16.44 -23.63
C LYS A 676 7.65 -17.05 -24.54
N ALA A 677 7.45 -18.36 -24.38
CA ALA A 677 6.32 -19.05 -24.98
C ALA A 677 5.05 -18.73 -24.19
N LEU A 678 4.27 -17.75 -24.64
CA LEU A 678 2.91 -17.49 -24.16
C LEU A 678 1.94 -18.20 -25.10
N GLY A 679 1.74 -19.50 -24.85
CA GLY A 679 0.97 -20.37 -25.74
C GLY A 679 1.70 -20.65 -27.05
N ASN A 680 1.00 -20.51 -28.19
CA ASN A 680 1.56 -20.76 -29.52
C ASN A 680 2.32 -19.56 -30.12
N VAL A 681 2.37 -18.42 -29.42
CA VAL A 681 3.03 -17.20 -29.91
C VAL A 681 4.34 -17.01 -29.13
N ARG A 682 5.46 -17.01 -29.84
CA ARG A 682 6.74 -16.55 -29.29
C ARG A 682 6.73 -15.03 -29.26
N ASN A 683 6.54 -14.46 -28.08
CA ASN A 683 6.69 -13.04 -27.88
C ASN A 683 8.09 -12.76 -27.35
N LEU A 684 8.77 -11.80 -27.98
CA LEU A 684 10.03 -11.26 -27.48
C LEU A 684 9.74 -10.21 -26.42
N LEU A 685 10.09 -10.48 -25.18
CA LEU A 685 9.71 -9.66 -24.03
C LEU A 685 10.94 -9.21 -23.25
N VAL A 686 10.85 -8.03 -22.63
CA VAL A 686 11.80 -7.64 -21.59
C VAL A 686 11.39 -8.37 -20.30
N ASP A 687 12.21 -9.33 -19.88
CA ASP A 687 12.01 -10.08 -18.65
C ASP A 687 13.09 -9.71 -17.63
N GLU A 688 12.67 -8.92 -16.63
CA GLU A 688 13.54 -8.35 -15.60
C GLU A 688 13.24 -8.99 -14.24
N TYR A 689 14.32 -9.30 -13.52
CA TYR A 689 14.28 -9.73 -12.12
C TYR A 689 15.10 -8.79 -11.27
N LYS A 690 14.51 -8.28 -10.19
CA LYS A 690 15.14 -7.37 -9.24
C LYS A 690 15.47 -8.10 -7.95
N PHE A 691 16.75 -8.34 -7.69
CA PHE A 691 17.23 -9.11 -6.55
C PHE A 691 17.58 -8.18 -5.39
N PHE A 692 16.96 -8.40 -4.23
CA PHE A 692 17.23 -7.63 -3.02
C PHE A 692 18.21 -8.41 -2.16
N THR A 693 19.43 -7.89 -2.05
CA THR A 693 20.50 -8.51 -1.29
C THR A 693 20.74 -7.79 0.03
N SER A 694 21.18 -8.53 1.05
CA SER A 694 21.70 -7.98 2.29
C SER A 694 22.92 -8.76 2.74
N TRP A 695 23.99 -8.05 3.06
CA TRP A 695 25.30 -8.63 3.42
C TRP A 695 25.84 -9.61 2.37
N GLY A 696 25.67 -9.26 1.10
CA GLY A 696 26.11 -10.09 -0.03
C GLY A 696 25.21 -11.28 -0.38
N GLU A 697 24.13 -11.51 0.37
CA GLU A 697 23.22 -12.64 0.14
C GLU A 697 21.84 -12.16 -0.33
N THR A 698 21.26 -12.87 -1.29
CA THR A 698 19.90 -12.57 -1.76
C THR A 698 18.89 -12.91 -0.67
N ILE A 699 17.97 -11.99 -0.39
CA ILE A 699 16.83 -12.23 0.51
C ILE A 699 15.66 -12.73 -0.32
N PHE A 700 15.29 -11.98 -1.35
CA PHE A 700 14.20 -12.28 -2.28
C PHE A 700 14.46 -11.58 -3.62
N ALA A 701 13.66 -11.92 -4.63
CA ALA A 701 13.63 -11.22 -5.91
C ALA A 701 12.20 -10.82 -6.27
N GLU A 702 12.08 -9.82 -7.14
CA GLU A 702 10.85 -9.42 -7.79
C GLU A 702 10.93 -9.72 -9.28
N ASN A 703 9.89 -10.32 -9.87
CA ASN A 703 9.75 -10.33 -11.33
C ASN A 703 8.96 -9.09 -11.76
N VAL A 704 9.47 -8.38 -12.76
CA VAL A 704 8.91 -7.15 -13.31
C VAL A 704 8.79 -7.27 -14.83
N PRO A 705 7.87 -8.11 -15.34
CA PRO A 705 7.70 -8.27 -16.76
C PRO A 705 7.12 -6.97 -17.34
N TRP A 706 7.61 -6.54 -18.50
CA TRP A 706 7.10 -5.38 -19.26
C TRP A 706 7.14 -4.02 -18.53
N SER A 707 7.93 -3.89 -17.46
CA SER A 707 7.92 -2.67 -16.64
C SER A 707 6.52 -2.32 -16.07
N MET A 708 5.60 -3.29 -15.96
CA MET A 708 4.25 -3.10 -15.39
C MET A 708 4.23 -3.12 -13.84
N GLY A 709 5.41 -3.03 -13.22
CA GLY A 709 5.59 -3.19 -11.78
C GLY A 709 5.74 -4.65 -11.34
N THR A 710 5.97 -4.87 -10.04
CA THR A 710 6.17 -6.20 -9.45
C THR A 710 4.96 -7.10 -9.70
N THR A 711 5.14 -8.18 -10.44
CA THR A 711 4.11 -9.22 -10.64
C THR A 711 4.26 -10.36 -9.65
N MET A 712 5.50 -10.70 -9.25
CA MET A 712 5.80 -11.81 -8.34
C MET A 712 6.94 -11.47 -7.39
N GLU A 713 6.82 -11.90 -6.14
CA GLU A 713 7.90 -11.93 -5.16
C GLU A 713 8.37 -13.38 -4.99
N ILE A 714 9.67 -13.63 -5.06
CA ILE A 714 10.26 -14.96 -5.14
C ILE A 714 11.37 -15.08 -4.10
N SER A 715 11.42 -16.19 -3.37
CA SER A 715 12.48 -16.45 -2.40
C SER A 715 13.83 -16.64 -3.10
N ARG A 716 14.91 -16.60 -2.33
CA ARG A 716 16.26 -16.95 -2.81
C ARG A 716 16.30 -18.34 -3.49
N GLU A 717 15.54 -19.30 -2.98
CA GLU A 717 15.48 -20.68 -3.49
C GLU A 717 14.55 -20.84 -4.71
N GLY A 718 13.90 -19.76 -5.16
CA GLY A 718 12.97 -19.80 -6.29
C GLY A 718 11.53 -20.12 -5.90
N HIS A 719 11.18 -20.06 -4.62
CA HIS A 719 9.80 -20.31 -4.17
C HIS A 719 8.98 -19.03 -4.31
N ILE A 720 7.79 -19.10 -4.90
CA ILE A 720 6.91 -17.93 -5.01
C ILE A 720 6.38 -17.56 -3.62
N LEU A 721 6.69 -16.35 -3.17
CA LEU A 721 6.26 -15.79 -1.88
C LEU A 721 4.92 -15.07 -2.03
N SER A 722 4.76 -14.31 -3.11
CA SER A 722 3.50 -13.69 -3.50
C SER A 722 3.43 -13.52 -5.02
N ALA A 723 2.23 -13.47 -5.58
CA ALA A 723 2.00 -13.20 -6.99
C ALA A 723 0.71 -12.38 -7.16
N LYS A 724 0.77 -11.32 -7.96
CA LYS A 724 -0.41 -10.53 -8.34
C LYS A 724 -1.19 -11.17 -9.47
N GLU A 725 -0.52 -12.00 -10.28
CA GLU A 725 -1.09 -12.72 -11.40
C GLU A 725 -0.98 -14.24 -11.18
N SER A 726 -1.88 -14.99 -11.80
CA SER A 726 -1.85 -16.45 -11.75
C SER A 726 -0.58 -16.98 -12.42
N CYS A 727 0.32 -17.55 -11.62
CA CYS A 727 1.56 -18.18 -12.07
C CYS A 727 1.24 -19.49 -12.82
N PRO A 728 1.65 -19.67 -14.09
CA PRO A 728 1.63 -20.99 -14.71
C PRO A 728 2.55 -21.97 -13.95
N PRO A 729 2.44 -23.30 -14.18
CA PRO A 729 3.24 -24.31 -13.46
C PRO A 729 4.75 -24.08 -13.49
N ILE A 730 5.25 -23.39 -14.52
CA ILE A 730 6.64 -22.96 -14.65
C ILE A 730 6.63 -21.45 -14.88
N CYS A 731 6.84 -20.69 -13.81
CA CYS A 731 6.91 -19.23 -13.87
C CYS A 731 8.20 -18.64 -13.28
N VAL A 732 8.98 -19.45 -12.59
CA VAL A 732 10.37 -19.14 -12.23
C VAL A 732 11.28 -19.80 -13.27
N PRO A 733 12.12 -19.05 -14.00
CA PRO A 733 12.93 -19.59 -15.07
C PRO A 733 14.02 -20.52 -14.53
N ALA A 734 14.42 -21.50 -15.36
CA ALA A 734 15.44 -22.49 -14.97
C ALA A 734 16.79 -21.86 -14.59
N CYS A 735 17.11 -20.68 -15.12
CA CYS A 735 18.31 -19.92 -14.78
C CYS A 735 18.21 -19.10 -13.50
N TYR A 736 17.09 -19.13 -12.76
CA TYR A 736 16.93 -18.37 -11.52
C TYR A 736 18.04 -18.59 -10.48
N PRO A 737 18.53 -19.83 -10.23
CA PRO A 737 19.67 -20.03 -9.35
C PRO A 737 20.96 -19.33 -9.82
N GLN A 738 21.17 -19.21 -11.13
CA GLN A 738 22.31 -18.47 -11.69
C GLN A 738 22.14 -16.96 -11.50
N MET A 739 20.92 -16.45 -11.65
CA MET A 739 20.61 -15.03 -11.38
C MET A 739 20.89 -14.66 -9.92
N VAL A 740 20.49 -15.52 -8.97
CA VAL A 740 20.83 -15.35 -7.54
C VAL A 740 22.34 -15.29 -7.34
N GLN A 741 23.11 -16.19 -7.95
CA GLN A 741 24.58 -16.17 -7.84
C GLN A 741 25.18 -14.89 -8.40
N ILE A 742 24.66 -14.37 -9.53
CA ILE A 742 25.11 -13.09 -10.11
C ILE A 742 24.82 -11.94 -9.14
N ALA A 743 23.60 -11.86 -8.60
CA ALA A 743 23.22 -10.81 -7.66
C ALA A 743 24.09 -10.83 -6.39
N GLU A 744 24.31 -12.01 -5.81
CA GLU A 744 25.17 -12.19 -4.63
C GLU A 744 26.63 -11.83 -4.91
N LYS A 745 27.13 -12.18 -6.11
CA LYS A 745 28.49 -11.82 -6.56
C LYS A 745 28.65 -10.31 -6.69
N VAL A 746 27.68 -9.62 -7.30
CA VAL A 746 27.68 -8.15 -7.41
C VAL A 746 27.65 -7.50 -6.04
N ALA A 747 26.71 -7.89 -5.17
CA ALA A 747 26.57 -7.34 -3.83
C ALA A 747 27.83 -7.58 -2.97
N THR A 748 28.45 -8.76 -3.09
CA THR A 748 29.69 -9.10 -2.40
C THR A 748 30.85 -8.26 -2.87
N TYR A 749 31.02 -8.10 -4.19
CA TYR A 749 32.09 -7.29 -4.75
C TYR A 749 31.91 -5.81 -4.40
N ALA A 750 30.66 -5.33 -4.46
CA ALA A 750 30.28 -3.97 -4.09
C ALA A 750 30.51 -3.65 -2.61
N ARG A 751 30.66 -4.67 -1.75
CA ARG A 751 30.79 -4.53 -0.29
C ARG A 751 29.64 -3.73 0.32
N THR A 752 28.42 -4.04 -0.09
CA THR A 752 27.19 -3.37 0.36
C THR A 752 26.45 -4.24 1.38
N ASP A 753 26.03 -3.66 2.49
CA ASP A 753 25.13 -4.27 3.49
C ASP A 753 23.69 -4.47 2.97
N PHE A 754 23.28 -3.69 1.95
CA PHE A 754 22.02 -3.85 1.21
C PHE A 754 22.17 -3.27 -0.21
N LEU A 755 21.64 -3.98 -1.20
CA LEU A 755 21.72 -3.59 -2.62
C LEU A 755 20.61 -4.29 -3.43
N ARG A 756 19.96 -3.56 -4.34
CA ARG A 756 19.13 -4.15 -5.40
C ARG A 756 19.97 -4.37 -6.65
N VAL A 757 19.85 -5.54 -7.27
CA VAL A 757 20.52 -5.88 -8.52
C VAL A 757 19.48 -6.31 -9.54
N ASP A 758 19.38 -5.57 -10.65
CA ASP A 758 18.41 -5.82 -11.71
C ASP A 758 19.07 -6.65 -12.82
N ILE A 759 18.46 -7.79 -13.14
CA ILE A 759 19.00 -8.78 -14.06
C ILE A 759 17.98 -9.03 -15.19
N LEU A 760 18.44 -8.93 -16.43
CA LEU A 760 17.70 -9.23 -17.64
C LEU A 760 18.05 -10.62 -18.18
N ILE A 761 17.05 -11.31 -18.70
CA ILE A 761 17.20 -12.61 -19.37
C ILE A 761 17.24 -12.42 -20.88
N SER A 762 18.24 -13.00 -21.53
CA SER A 762 18.33 -13.09 -22.99
C SER A 762 17.94 -14.48 -23.48
N GLY A 763 17.09 -14.53 -24.53
CA GLY A 763 16.64 -15.78 -25.12
C GLY A 763 15.94 -16.69 -24.11
N ASP A 764 16.18 -17.99 -24.18
CA ASP A 764 15.69 -19.00 -23.24
C ASP A 764 16.73 -19.26 -22.14
N CYS A 765 17.11 -18.21 -21.39
CA CYS A 765 18.24 -18.24 -20.44
C CYS A 765 19.63 -18.45 -21.10
N GLU A 766 19.82 -17.96 -22.33
CA GLU A 766 21.10 -18.07 -23.05
C GLU A 766 22.19 -17.19 -22.42
N ALA A 767 21.78 -16.02 -21.92
CA ALA A 767 22.65 -15.10 -21.21
C ALA A 767 21.86 -14.30 -20.16
N LEU A 768 22.58 -13.84 -19.13
CA LEU A 768 22.06 -13.05 -18.02
C LEU A 768 22.87 -11.76 -17.92
N TYR A 769 22.19 -10.62 -17.93
CA TYR A 769 22.83 -9.31 -17.95
C TYR A 769 22.37 -8.46 -16.77
N VAL A 770 23.32 -7.89 -16.03
CA VAL A 770 22.99 -6.87 -15.03
C VAL A 770 22.69 -5.55 -15.75
N SER A 771 21.47 -5.06 -15.61
CA SER A 771 21.02 -3.80 -16.23
C SER A 771 21.26 -2.60 -15.32
N GLU A 772 21.06 -2.78 -14.02
CA GLU A 772 21.10 -1.73 -13.02
C GLU A 772 21.46 -2.30 -11.63
N VAL A 773 22.05 -1.45 -10.79
CA VAL A 773 22.17 -1.71 -9.35
C VAL A 773 21.68 -0.46 -8.64
N GLU A 774 21.00 -0.62 -7.51
CA GLU A 774 20.45 0.51 -6.78
C GLU A 774 20.67 0.36 -5.27
N LEU A 775 21.26 1.37 -4.65
CA LEU A 775 21.46 1.42 -3.20
C LEU A 775 20.18 1.78 -2.45
N PHE A 776 19.25 2.47 -3.12
CA PHE A 776 18.06 3.09 -2.55
C PHE A 776 16.76 2.66 -3.27
N PRO A 777 16.54 1.36 -3.50
CA PRO A 777 15.46 0.91 -4.34
C PRO A 777 14.09 1.34 -3.82
N ALA A 778 13.38 2.16 -4.59
CA ALA A 778 11.97 2.45 -4.36
C ALA A 778 11.11 1.26 -4.84
N SER A 779 11.07 0.18 -4.06
CA SER A 779 10.20 -0.95 -4.32
C SER A 779 9.06 -1.08 -3.32
N ASN A 780 7.89 -1.45 -3.84
CA ASN A 780 6.67 -1.69 -3.07
C ASN A 780 6.53 -3.19 -2.78
N CYS A 781 7.48 -3.75 -2.05
CA CYS A 781 7.40 -5.13 -1.58
C CYS A 781 6.51 -5.23 -0.33
N THR A 782 6.01 -6.44 -0.06
CA THR A 782 5.13 -6.71 1.08
C THR A 782 5.81 -6.37 2.42
N GLN A 783 5.02 -5.95 3.42
CA GLN A 783 5.55 -5.59 4.75
C GLN A 783 6.39 -6.71 5.38
N PHE A 784 6.00 -7.97 5.18
CA PHE A 784 6.77 -9.13 5.63
C PHE A 784 8.19 -9.15 5.06
N LEU A 785 8.36 -8.83 3.77
CA LEU A 785 9.67 -8.77 3.14
C LEU A 785 10.49 -7.57 3.63
N LYS A 786 9.85 -6.42 3.81
CA LYS A 786 10.48 -5.25 4.44
C LYS A 786 11.02 -5.59 5.83
N ASP A 787 10.22 -6.27 6.65
CA ASP A 787 10.61 -6.71 7.98
C ASP A 787 11.72 -7.75 7.93
N ALA A 788 11.71 -8.66 6.94
CA ALA A 788 12.77 -9.64 6.74
C ALA A 788 14.10 -8.98 6.35
N VAL A 789 14.06 -7.97 5.47
CA VAL A 789 15.22 -7.15 5.11
C VAL A 789 15.74 -6.41 6.34
N ALA A 790 14.89 -5.65 7.03
CA ALA A 790 15.29 -4.89 8.20
C ALA A 790 15.91 -5.79 9.29
N ARG A 791 15.33 -6.97 9.53
CA ARG A 791 15.87 -7.94 10.50
C ARG A 791 17.24 -8.46 10.09
N ARG A 792 17.40 -8.94 8.85
CA ARG A 792 18.70 -9.46 8.38
C ARG A 792 19.77 -8.38 8.39
N TRP A 793 19.36 -7.18 8.03
CA TRP A 793 20.19 -6.00 8.05
C TRP A 793 20.68 -5.64 9.47
N ARG A 794 19.77 -5.48 10.45
CA ARG A 794 20.12 -5.24 11.87
C ARG A 794 21.05 -6.32 12.43
N ASN A 795 20.75 -7.59 12.14
CA ASN A 795 21.57 -8.72 12.59
C ASN A 795 23.03 -8.62 12.11
N GLY A 796 23.27 -8.17 10.88
CA GLY A 796 24.63 -8.01 10.36
C GLY A 796 25.43 -6.88 11.02
N TYR A 797 24.75 -5.88 11.57
CA TYR A 797 25.38 -4.86 12.44
C TYR A 797 25.53 -5.31 13.91
N GLY A 798 25.15 -6.55 14.25
CA GLY A 798 25.19 -7.04 15.63
C GLY A 798 24.09 -6.46 16.52
N VAL A 799 23.01 -5.98 15.91
CA VAL A 799 21.84 -5.42 16.58
C VAL A 799 20.73 -6.47 16.55
N SER A 800 20.49 -7.13 17.70
CA SER A 800 19.52 -8.23 17.85
C SER A 800 18.27 -7.81 18.60
#